data_AF-A0A4R7I2W3-F1
#
_entry.id   AF-A0A4R7I2W3-F1
#
_cell.length_a   1.000
_cell.length_b   1.000
_cell.length_c   1.000
_cell.angle_alpha   90.00
_cell.angle_beta   90.00
_cell.angle_gamma   90.00
#
_symmetry.space_group_name_H-M   'P 1'
#
loop_
_entity.id
_entity.type
_entity.pdbx_description
1 polymer ?
#
loop_
_entity_poly.entity_id
_entity_poly.type
_entity_poly.pdbx_seq_one_letter_code
_entity_poly.pdbx_strand_id
1 'polypeptide(L)'
;MLVTDVPAFRNFWYPVAFAEDLADGPIARTVLGERLVVWATDDGVAAARDVCPHRASALSIGWVENGCVVCPYHGWQFGGDGKAAVIPQLDPSLPIPPKAKLSTVHATERYGVVWISLEEPVGGLPEIEQFDDPTYRTIRQFDEVWAAAAPRLVDNSFDPAHVAYVHKETFGTPENARIDPPEITFTDEGLESRTEMVVENHLDVAQRANQIGEQRTVRTTVSRFVAPFLRVMSITYPNGLHHMLVTGICPVDDEHLRLVQWAIRNDTEADVPAEDVVAFDRAVTLEDQWLLEHTEPDYELGQTDLVHLKVDRGTLAVRKIYRQIVDGTWPALASRAGSAAAPVAITGSAAADVPVVDISAFDGDDPDARRRVAEAVAEACTEVGFVLVSGHGVADALLDEFYEVSKAFYQLPLETKLRWKSPIDSLYQGYACPGDGPGYHTSERQSFNVGRYDTVAEAIAAGAPDDIGDHMHDALWPDVPESFRSVWRAYFAEMDALTQRLMRVFEAGLGLTNGRLSEFVGNDPSTLVANYYSDDIDAGHEPSPFRFKAHRDGDIFTMLSQDDGPGSLQLHQRHRGWRDVLPVPGTYVVNIGEQLERLTNDRFVATPHRVLTPPEGSDRSIPRMSSPFFVKASLDATIAPLPELVGPGEDPHYEPITGRDWLNRNIADIYAGNDSTVRFEQLADSDPSLR
;
A
#
# COMPACT_ATOMS: atom_id res chain seq x y z
N MET A 1 5.78 -9.18 4.47
CA MET A 1 5.20 -8.21 5.43
C MET A 1 5.42 -8.75 6.82
N LEU A 2 6.28 -8.10 7.59
CA LEU A 2 6.44 -8.37 9.02
C LEU A 2 5.34 -7.62 9.77
N VAL A 3 4.54 -8.32 10.55
CA VAL A 3 3.39 -7.74 11.26
C VAL A 3 3.83 -6.77 12.35
N THR A 4 5.00 -6.99 12.95
CA THR A 4 5.55 -6.09 13.97
C THR A 4 6.02 -4.75 13.41
N ASP A 5 6.37 -4.71 12.11
CA ASP A 5 6.84 -3.50 11.42
C ASP A 5 5.71 -2.60 10.89
N VAL A 6 4.44 -3.06 10.94
CA VAL A 6 3.29 -2.29 10.44
C VAL A 6 2.62 -1.53 11.59
N PRO A 7 2.79 -0.20 11.68
CA PRO A 7 2.31 0.56 12.85
C PRO A 7 0.79 0.49 13.03
N ALA A 8 0.04 0.43 11.92
CA ALA A 8 -1.41 0.39 11.91
C ALA A 8 -1.99 -0.83 12.67
N PHE A 9 -1.29 -1.97 12.70
CA PHE A 9 -1.77 -3.15 13.42
C PHE A 9 -1.86 -2.92 14.93
N ARG A 10 -1.14 -1.94 15.48
CA ARG A 10 -1.20 -1.62 16.91
C ARG A 10 -2.54 -1.02 17.35
N ASN A 11 -3.35 -0.54 16.40
CA ASN A 11 -4.64 0.10 16.61
C ASN A 11 -5.84 -0.86 16.49
N PHE A 12 -5.63 -2.17 16.46
CA PHE A 12 -6.71 -3.15 16.37
C PHE A 12 -6.85 -3.96 17.65
N TRP A 13 -8.05 -4.53 17.84
CA TRP A 13 -8.35 -5.41 18.95
C TRP A 13 -7.88 -6.84 18.67
N TYR A 14 -7.13 -7.41 19.62
CA TYR A 14 -6.65 -8.78 19.59
C TYR A 14 -7.22 -9.58 20.77
N PRO A 15 -7.84 -10.74 20.55
CA PRO A 15 -8.20 -11.64 21.63
C PRO A 15 -6.93 -12.31 22.15
N VAL A 16 -6.66 -12.22 23.46
CA VAL A 16 -5.40 -12.68 24.05
C VAL A 16 -5.54 -13.82 25.05
N ALA A 17 -6.71 -14.00 25.65
CA ALA A 17 -6.97 -15.02 26.67
C ALA A 17 -8.48 -15.17 26.91
N PHE A 18 -8.90 -16.26 27.57
CA PHE A 18 -10.23 -16.32 28.14
C PHE A 18 -10.27 -15.57 29.48
N ALA A 19 -11.39 -14.92 29.79
CA ALA A 19 -11.54 -14.14 31.01
C ALA A 19 -11.36 -15.00 32.28
N GLU A 20 -11.79 -16.26 32.24
CA GLU A 20 -11.60 -17.22 33.32
C GLU A 20 -10.13 -17.58 33.60
N ASP A 21 -9.21 -17.36 32.65
CA ASP A 21 -7.77 -17.58 32.86
C ASP A 21 -7.16 -16.55 33.83
N LEU A 22 -7.88 -15.47 34.14
CA LEU A 22 -7.48 -14.46 35.12
C LEU A 22 -7.90 -14.80 36.56
N ALA A 23 -8.62 -15.91 36.77
CA ALA A 23 -9.13 -16.29 38.09
C ALA A 23 -8.01 -16.56 39.11
N ASP A 24 -6.87 -17.07 38.65
CA ASP A 24 -5.73 -17.43 39.50
C ASP A 24 -4.69 -16.30 39.65
N GLY A 25 -4.89 -15.15 38.98
CA GLY A 25 -4.00 -14.00 39.08
C GLY A 25 -3.67 -13.37 37.72
N PRO A 26 -2.62 -12.52 37.67
CA PRO A 26 -2.22 -11.89 36.43
C PRO A 26 -1.54 -12.90 35.49
N ILE A 27 -1.67 -12.67 34.19
CA ILE A 27 -1.06 -13.53 33.16
C ILE A 27 -0.14 -12.70 32.25
N ALA A 28 0.89 -13.36 31.70
CA ALA A 28 1.74 -12.79 30.66
C ALA A 28 1.13 -13.03 29.28
N ARG A 29 1.09 -11.99 28.45
CA ARG A 29 0.72 -12.10 27.03
C ARG A 29 1.68 -11.27 26.17
N THR A 30 1.93 -11.71 24.96
CA THR A 30 2.74 -10.96 23.99
C THR A 30 1.87 -10.64 22.78
N VAL A 31 1.87 -9.38 22.36
CA VAL A 31 1.14 -8.90 21.19
C VAL A 31 2.11 -8.05 20.37
N LEU A 32 2.32 -8.39 19.10
CA LEU A 32 3.23 -7.68 18.18
C LEU A 32 4.62 -7.42 18.80
N GLY A 33 5.19 -8.43 19.46
CA GLY A 33 6.49 -8.38 20.14
C GLY A 33 6.47 -7.70 21.51
N GLU A 34 5.38 -7.05 21.92
CA GLU A 34 5.30 -6.37 23.23
C GLU A 34 4.79 -7.32 24.33
N ARG A 35 5.60 -7.48 25.38
CA ARG A 35 5.23 -8.24 26.58
C ARG A 35 4.33 -7.43 27.50
N LEU A 36 3.17 -7.99 27.79
CA LEU A 36 2.10 -7.40 28.59
C LEU A 36 1.78 -8.27 29.81
N VAL A 37 1.38 -7.61 30.90
CA VAL A 37 0.67 -8.19 32.01
C VAL A 37 -0.82 -7.90 31.83
N VAL A 38 -1.66 -8.90 32.04
CA VAL A 38 -3.13 -8.80 31.98
C VAL A 38 -3.69 -9.27 33.31
N TRP A 39 -4.62 -8.54 33.90
CA TRP A 39 -5.21 -8.91 35.19
C TRP A 39 -6.66 -8.45 35.33
N ALA A 40 -7.40 -9.14 36.20
CA ALA A 40 -8.76 -8.76 36.57
C ALA A 40 -8.76 -7.56 37.53
N THR A 41 -9.66 -6.62 37.31
CA THR A 41 -9.91 -5.46 38.16
C THR A 41 -11.34 -5.52 38.71
N ASP A 42 -11.67 -4.62 39.65
CA ASP A 42 -13.04 -4.53 40.16
C ASP A 42 -14.05 -4.10 39.07
N ASP A 43 -13.58 -3.42 38.03
CA ASP A 43 -14.38 -2.86 36.93
C ASP A 43 -14.22 -3.64 35.60
N GLY A 44 -13.58 -4.81 35.63
CA GLY A 44 -13.37 -5.66 34.44
C GLY A 44 -11.94 -6.18 34.33
N VAL A 45 -11.22 -5.76 33.29
CA VAL A 45 -9.85 -6.20 33.01
C VAL A 45 -8.94 -5.03 32.69
N ALA A 46 -7.66 -5.17 33.00
CA ALA A 46 -6.63 -4.19 32.65
C ALA A 46 -5.40 -4.88 32.07
N ALA A 47 -4.66 -4.13 31.25
CA ALA A 47 -3.40 -4.58 30.70
C ALA A 47 -2.36 -3.45 30.66
N ALA A 48 -1.09 -3.82 30.82
CA ALA A 48 0.04 -2.90 30.78
C ALA A 48 1.30 -3.63 30.32
N ARG A 49 2.35 -2.90 29.94
CA ARG A 49 3.68 -3.49 29.76
C ARG A 49 4.09 -4.28 31.00
N ASP A 50 4.62 -5.49 30.81
CA ASP A 50 4.98 -6.45 31.87
C ASP A 50 6.28 -6.05 32.60
N VAL A 51 6.36 -4.81 33.08
CA VAL A 51 7.57 -4.22 33.64
C VAL A 51 7.19 -3.26 34.77
N CYS A 52 7.60 -3.60 35.99
CA CYS A 52 7.43 -2.72 37.14
C CYS A 52 8.33 -1.47 37.02
N PRO A 53 7.80 -0.23 37.16
CA PRO A 53 8.58 1.00 37.00
C PRO A 53 9.65 1.21 38.07
N HIS A 54 9.63 0.43 39.15
CA HIS A 54 10.62 0.52 40.22
C HIS A 54 11.95 -0.17 39.85
N ARG A 55 11.91 -1.43 39.41
CA ARG A 55 13.11 -2.25 39.11
C ARG A 55 12.94 -3.24 37.95
N ALA A 56 12.00 -2.96 37.04
CA ALA A 56 11.76 -3.75 35.84
C ALA A 56 11.45 -5.24 36.09
N SER A 57 10.90 -5.59 37.26
CA SER A 57 10.37 -6.94 37.49
C SER A 57 9.14 -7.18 36.62
N ALA A 58 9.00 -8.38 36.07
CA ALA A 58 7.74 -8.83 35.49
C ALA A 58 6.64 -8.77 36.56
N LEU A 59 5.49 -8.19 36.18
CA LEU A 59 4.30 -8.07 37.00
C LEU A 59 3.40 -9.30 36.84
N SER A 60 3.47 -9.96 35.68
CA SER A 60 2.74 -11.19 35.34
C SER A 60 3.04 -12.38 36.23
N ILE A 61 4.16 -12.40 36.94
CA ILE A 61 4.50 -13.44 37.92
C ILE A 61 4.09 -13.05 39.36
N GLY A 62 3.37 -11.93 39.50
CA GLY A 62 2.81 -11.43 40.75
C GLY A 62 1.48 -12.07 41.11
N TRP A 63 0.63 -11.32 41.80
CA TRP A 63 -0.74 -11.71 42.12
C TRP A 63 -1.67 -10.49 42.00
N VAL A 64 -2.99 -10.72 42.06
CA VAL A 64 -3.99 -9.64 42.14
C VAL A 64 -4.47 -9.51 43.58
N GLU A 65 -4.53 -8.27 44.08
CA GLU A 65 -5.10 -7.95 45.40
C GLU A 65 -5.95 -6.69 45.28
N ASN A 66 -7.23 -6.75 45.66
CA ASN A 66 -8.18 -5.63 45.58
C ASN A 66 -8.19 -4.96 44.18
N GLY A 67 -8.33 -5.77 43.13
CA GLY A 67 -8.33 -5.30 41.73
C GLY A 67 -7.00 -4.71 41.23
N CYS A 68 -5.94 -4.75 42.03
CA CYS A 68 -4.61 -4.24 41.67
C CYS A 68 -3.64 -5.38 41.38
N VAL A 69 -2.82 -5.22 40.33
CA VAL A 69 -1.68 -6.11 40.11
C VAL A 69 -0.57 -5.78 41.10
N VAL A 70 -0.08 -6.80 41.80
CA VAL A 70 0.94 -6.67 42.85
C VAL A 70 2.27 -7.18 42.33
N CYS A 71 3.27 -6.30 42.36
CA CYS A 71 4.63 -6.64 41.97
C CYS A 71 5.23 -7.69 42.95
N PRO A 72 5.75 -8.82 42.46
CA PRO A 72 6.28 -9.90 43.28
C PRO A 72 7.53 -9.51 44.09
N TYR A 73 8.23 -8.45 43.66
CA TYR A 73 9.49 -8.06 44.28
C TYR A 73 9.25 -7.31 45.59
N HIS A 74 8.55 -6.17 45.53
CA HIS A 74 8.42 -5.25 46.68
C HIS A 74 6.96 -4.99 47.08
N GLY A 75 6.01 -5.68 46.46
CA GLY A 75 4.58 -5.54 46.78
C GLY A 75 3.95 -4.22 46.35
N TRP A 76 4.54 -3.51 45.39
CA TRP A 76 3.90 -2.31 44.80
C TRP A 76 2.64 -2.74 44.07
N GLN A 77 1.52 -2.08 44.37
CA GLN A 77 0.21 -2.41 43.81
C GLN A 77 -0.20 -1.33 42.82
N PHE A 78 -0.65 -1.75 41.63
CA PHE A 78 -1.08 -0.86 40.56
C PHE A 78 -2.53 -1.16 40.18
N GLY A 79 -3.38 -0.12 40.17
CA GLY A 79 -4.78 -0.25 39.77
C GLY A 79 -4.95 -0.36 38.25
N GLY A 80 -6.18 -0.56 37.79
CA GLY A 80 -6.51 -0.68 36.36
C GLY A 80 -6.12 0.53 35.50
N ASP A 81 -6.06 1.72 36.09
CA ASP A 81 -5.58 2.95 35.45
C ASP A 81 -4.04 3.05 35.38
N GLY A 82 -3.35 2.01 35.85
CA GLY A 82 -1.89 1.90 35.90
C GLY A 82 -1.25 2.70 37.01
N LYS A 83 -1.97 3.51 37.80
CA LYS A 83 -1.37 4.28 38.89
C LYS A 83 -1.05 3.36 40.07
N ALA A 84 0.08 3.61 40.73
CA ALA A 84 0.38 2.93 41.98
C ALA A 84 -0.67 3.32 43.03
N ALA A 85 -1.40 2.33 43.51
CA ALA A 85 -2.38 2.47 44.59
C ALA A 85 -1.69 2.33 45.96
N VAL A 86 -0.72 1.42 46.07
CA VAL A 86 0.00 1.13 47.30
C VAL A 86 1.48 0.95 47.03
N ILE A 87 2.31 1.67 47.79
CA ILE A 87 3.76 1.48 47.86
C ILE A 87 4.10 1.12 49.30
N PRO A 88 4.33 -0.17 49.64
CA PRO A 88 4.44 -0.58 51.04
C PRO A 88 5.63 0.05 51.79
N GLN A 89 6.66 0.50 51.06
CA GLN A 89 7.86 1.13 51.62
C GLN A 89 7.78 2.67 51.67
N LEU A 90 6.70 3.29 51.18
CA LEU A 90 6.53 4.73 51.21
C LEU A 90 6.04 5.17 52.60
N ASP A 91 6.63 6.23 53.15
CA ASP A 91 6.09 6.86 54.36
C ASP A 91 4.64 7.32 54.09
N PRO A 92 3.65 6.87 54.89
CA PRO A 92 2.24 7.20 54.65
C PRO A 92 1.92 8.71 54.66
N SER A 93 2.80 9.55 55.21
CA SER A 93 2.66 11.01 55.19
C SER A 93 3.09 11.66 53.87
N LEU A 94 3.81 10.92 53.01
CA LEU A 94 4.31 11.41 51.73
C LEU A 94 3.37 11.00 50.57
N PRO A 95 3.21 11.86 49.54
CA PRO A 95 2.43 11.50 48.37
C PRO A 95 3.14 10.45 47.51
N ILE A 96 2.36 9.59 46.85
CA ILE A 96 2.89 8.65 45.86
C ILE A 96 3.57 9.43 44.71
N PRO A 97 4.80 9.09 44.32
CA PRO A 97 5.48 9.78 43.24
C PRO A 97 4.69 9.70 41.92
N PRO A 98 4.53 10.81 41.16
CA PRO A 98 3.77 10.79 39.90
C PRO A 98 4.32 9.83 38.82
N LYS A 99 5.59 9.43 38.93
CA LYS A 99 6.24 8.45 38.04
C LYS A 99 5.96 6.99 38.43
N ALA A 100 5.36 6.74 39.58
CA ALA A 100 4.94 5.41 40.01
C ALA A 100 3.65 4.99 39.28
N LYS A 101 3.77 4.77 37.97
CA LYS A 101 2.67 4.34 37.11
C LYS A 101 3.15 3.38 36.03
N LEU A 102 2.26 2.53 35.57
CA LEU A 102 2.48 1.59 34.47
C LEU A 102 2.24 2.27 33.12
N SER A 103 2.79 1.68 32.08
CA SER A 103 2.41 1.95 30.68
C SER A 103 1.25 1.04 30.32
N THR A 104 0.03 1.51 30.56
CA THR A 104 -1.21 0.78 30.26
C THR A 104 -1.51 0.78 28.77
N VAL A 105 -2.18 -0.26 28.31
CA VAL A 105 -2.76 -0.37 26.95
C VAL A 105 -4.28 -0.53 27.07
N HIS A 106 -5.01 -0.47 25.95
CA HIS A 106 -6.46 -0.67 25.99
C HIS A 106 -6.78 -2.14 26.21
N ALA A 107 -7.64 -2.42 27.18
CA ALA A 107 -8.11 -3.77 27.48
C ALA A 107 -9.62 -3.75 27.76
N THR A 108 -10.31 -4.79 27.31
CA THR A 108 -11.73 -5.00 27.61
C THR A 108 -12.07 -6.49 27.61
N GLU A 109 -13.20 -6.85 28.21
CA GLU A 109 -13.73 -8.21 28.21
C GLU A 109 -15.07 -8.22 27.47
N ARG A 110 -15.20 -9.13 26.50
CA ARG A 110 -16.43 -9.38 25.74
C ARG A 110 -16.37 -10.78 25.19
N TYR A 111 -17.51 -11.45 25.15
CA TYR A 111 -17.63 -12.85 24.73
C TYR A 111 -16.93 -13.86 25.66
N GLY A 112 -16.67 -13.48 26.92
CA GLY A 112 -15.85 -14.29 27.83
C GLY A 112 -14.35 -14.31 27.46
N VAL A 113 -13.93 -13.38 26.58
CA VAL A 113 -12.58 -13.26 26.04
C VAL A 113 -12.02 -11.89 26.37
N VAL A 114 -10.74 -11.84 26.73
CA VAL A 114 -10.00 -10.60 26.97
C VAL A 114 -9.42 -10.10 25.65
N TRP A 115 -9.71 -8.84 25.34
CA TRP A 115 -9.26 -8.16 24.13
C TRP A 115 -8.28 -7.04 24.48
N ILE A 116 -7.21 -6.91 23.69
CA ILE A 116 -6.19 -5.88 23.86
C ILE A 116 -5.99 -5.11 22.56
N SER A 117 -5.87 -3.78 22.66
CA SER A 117 -5.32 -2.91 21.61
C SER A 117 -4.15 -2.13 22.20
N LEU A 118 -2.99 -2.17 21.52
CA LEU A 118 -1.75 -1.55 22.03
C LEU A 118 -1.84 -0.02 22.03
N GLU A 119 -2.57 0.52 21.06
CA GLU A 119 -2.88 1.94 20.90
C GLU A 119 -4.40 2.14 20.89
N GLU A 120 -4.86 3.38 20.73
CA GLU A 120 -6.29 3.67 20.58
C GLU A 120 -6.87 2.80 19.44
N PRO A 121 -7.99 2.07 19.66
CA PRO A 121 -8.56 1.16 18.68
C PRO A 121 -9.25 1.89 17.51
N VAL A 122 -9.19 1.35 16.29
CA VAL A 122 -9.80 1.94 15.08
C VAL A 122 -11.26 1.54 14.85
N GLY A 123 -11.82 0.75 15.74
CA GLY A 123 -13.21 0.31 15.67
C GLY A 123 -13.65 -0.36 16.97
N GLY A 124 -14.92 -0.79 17.00
CA GLY A 124 -15.45 -1.62 18.07
C GLY A 124 -14.93 -3.05 18.01
N LEU A 125 -15.34 -3.84 18.99
CA LEU A 125 -15.29 -5.29 18.86
C LEU A 125 -16.37 -5.75 17.87
N PRO A 126 -16.14 -6.85 17.13
CA PRO A 126 -17.13 -7.38 16.20
C PRO A 126 -18.42 -7.73 16.92
N GLU A 127 -19.57 -7.39 16.33
CA GLU A 127 -20.86 -7.84 16.84
C GLU A 127 -21.11 -9.31 16.45
N ILE A 128 -21.46 -10.12 17.44
CA ILE A 128 -21.81 -11.54 17.30
C ILE A 128 -23.14 -11.76 18.01
N GLU A 129 -24.25 -11.58 17.27
CA GLU A 129 -25.61 -11.61 17.82
C GLU A 129 -25.93 -12.92 18.54
N GLN A 130 -25.40 -14.04 18.05
CA GLN A 130 -25.62 -15.38 18.59
C GLN A 130 -25.01 -15.56 19.99
N PHE A 131 -24.08 -14.70 20.40
CA PHE A 131 -23.56 -14.74 21.76
C PHE A 131 -24.59 -14.24 22.79
N ASP A 132 -25.35 -13.20 22.43
CA ASP A 132 -26.35 -12.58 23.31
C ASP A 132 -27.72 -13.31 23.25
N ASP A 133 -27.88 -14.27 22.33
CA ASP A 133 -29.08 -15.07 22.16
C ASP A 133 -29.09 -16.27 23.13
N PRO A 134 -30.06 -16.36 24.08
CA PRO A 134 -30.12 -17.43 25.07
C PRO A 134 -30.45 -18.82 24.47
N THR A 135 -30.81 -18.89 23.19
CA THR A 135 -31.00 -20.16 22.47
C THR A 135 -29.68 -20.77 21.98
N TYR A 136 -28.58 -20.03 22.10
CA TYR A 136 -27.23 -20.50 21.80
C TYR A 136 -26.44 -20.73 23.09
N ARG A 137 -25.44 -21.62 22.99
CA ARG A 137 -24.39 -21.81 24.00
C ARG A 137 -23.03 -21.46 23.41
N THR A 138 -22.13 -20.99 24.27
CA THR A 138 -20.73 -20.74 23.93
C THR A 138 -19.85 -21.83 24.52
N ILE A 139 -18.89 -22.34 23.73
CA ILE A 139 -17.98 -23.41 24.11
C ILE A 139 -16.55 -22.91 23.91
N ARG A 140 -15.78 -22.78 25.00
CA ARG A 140 -14.33 -22.53 24.96
C ARG A 140 -13.63 -23.67 24.23
N GLN A 141 -12.65 -23.34 23.38
CA GLN A 141 -11.82 -24.35 22.71
C GLN A 141 -10.33 -24.18 23.05
N PHE A 142 -9.64 -23.25 22.39
CA PHE A 142 -8.17 -23.22 22.39
C PHE A 142 -7.63 -21.84 22.79
N ASP A 143 -6.55 -21.83 23.59
CA ASP A 143 -5.65 -20.70 23.81
C ASP A 143 -4.21 -21.22 23.75
N GLU A 144 -3.58 -21.16 22.58
CA GLU A 144 -2.26 -21.76 22.34
C GLU A 144 -1.44 -20.97 21.31
N VAL A 145 -0.11 -21.16 21.33
CA VAL A 145 0.82 -20.49 20.41
C VAL A 145 1.25 -21.46 19.32
N TRP A 146 1.23 -21.02 18.07
CA TRP A 146 1.70 -21.76 16.91
C TRP A 146 2.95 -21.10 16.33
N ALA A 147 3.86 -21.90 15.78
CA ALA A 147 5.04 -21.41 15.07
C ALA A 147 4.70 -21.05 13.61
N ALA A 148 3.74 -20.14 13.43
CA ALA A 148 3.33 -19.62 12.14
C ALA A 148 2.99 -18.13 12.22
N ALA A 149 3.28 -17.38 11.16
CA ALA A 149 2.92 -15.98 11.05
C ALA A 149 1.37 -15.81 11.00
N ALA A 150 0.84 -14.85 11.76
CA ALA A 150 -0.61 -14.61 11.86
C ALA A 150 -1.34 -14.47 10.51
N PRO A 151 -0.81 -13.76 9.49
CA PRO A 151 -1.46 -13.68 8.17
C PRO A 151 -1.66 -15.04 7.50
N ARG A 152 -0.81 -16.04 7.76
CA ARG A 152 -0.89 -17.38 7.14
C ARG A 152 -2.13 -18.14 7.58
N LEU A 153 -2.51 -18.05 8.85
CA LEU A 153 -3.74 -18.68 9.35
C LEU A 153 -5.00 -17.96 8.85
N VAL A 154 -4.93 -16.63 8.66
CA VAL A 154 -6.01 -15.91 7.98
C VAL A 154 -6.10 -16.37 6.53
N ASP A 155 -5.00 -16.43 5.79
CA ASP A 155 -4.97 -16.89 4.40
C ASP A 155 -5.58 -18.30 4.26
N ASN A 156 -5.12 -19.26 5.08
CA ASN A 156 -5.65 -20.62 5.16
C ASN A 156 -7.16 -20.66 5.45
N SER A 157 -7.66 -19.70 6.20
CA SER A 157 -9.10 -19.62 6.53
C SER A 157 -9.99 -19.18 5.37
N PHE A 158 -9.41 -18.57 4.33
CA PHE A 158 -10.11 -18.07 3.15
C PHE A 158 -9.66 -18.76 1.85
N ASP A 159 -8.85 -19.82 1.98
CA ASP A 159 -8.53 -20.77 0.93
C ASP A 159 -9.49 -21.96 1.02
N PRO A 160 -10.40 -22.19 0.06
CA PRO A 160 -11.20 -23.42 0.07
C PRO A 160 -10.47 -24.60 -0.59
N ALA A 161 -9.37 -24.37 -1.32
CA ALA A 161 -8.67 -25.41 -2.07
C ALA A 161 -7.85 -26.36 -1.18
N HIS A 162 -7.31 -25.88 -0.04
CA HIS A 162 -6.55 -26.72 0.88
C HIS A 162 -7.40 -27.83 1.52
N VAL A 163 -8.70 -27.57 1.70
CA VAL A 163 -9.63 -28.43 2.46
C VAL A 163 -9.56 -29.89 2.04
N ALA A 164 -9.56 -30.17 0.74
CA ALA A 164 -9.57 -31.54 0.23
C ALA A 164 -8.28 -32.33 0.54
N TYR A 165 -7.16 -31.65 0.79
CA TYR A 165 -5.85 -32.26 0.97
C TYR A 165 -5.34 -32.19 2.42
N VAL A 166 -5.57 -31.07 3.10
CA VAL A 166 -5.13 -30.84 4.47
C VAL A 166 -6.00 -31.61 5.44
N HIS A 167 -7.33 -31.57 5.25
CA HIS A 167 -8.28 -32.19 6.16
C HIS A 167 -8.61 -33.65 5.86
N LYS A 168 -7.70 -34.37 5.18
CA LYS A 168 -7.93 -35.74 4.70
C LYS A 168 -8.26 -36.74 5.82
N GLU A 169 -7.74 -36.54 7.03
CA GLU A 169 -7.99 -37.46 8.14
C GLU A 169 -9.32 -37.15 8.82
N THR A 170 -9.84 -35.93 8.64
CA THR A 170 -11.08 -35.47 9.28
C THR A 170 -12.28 -35.49 8.34
N PHE A 171 -12.26 -34.71 7.26
CA PHE A 171 -13.42 -34.58 6.36
C PHE A 171 -13.13 -34.26 4.88
N GLY A 172 -11.88 -34.04 4.50
CA GLY A 172 -11.44 -33.69 3.15
C GLY A 172 -11.37 -34.90 2.22
N THR A 173 -11.80 -34.73 0.97
CA THR A 173 -11.83 -35.80 -0.04
C THR A 173 -11.02 -35.38 -1.29
N PRO A 174 -9.76 -35.83 -1.46
CA PRO A 174 -8.92 -35.46 -2.60
C PRO A 174 -9.55 -35.74 -3.98
N GLU A 175 -10.37 -36.77 -4.09
CA GLU A 175 -11.13 -37.11 -5.30
C GLU A 175 -12.15 -36.03 -5.69
N ASN A 176 -12.52 -35.15 -4.76
CA ASN A 176 -13.43 -34.02 -4.93
C ASN A 176 -12.73 -32.66 -4.67
N ALA A 177 -11.46 -32.53 -5.05
CA ALA A 177 -10.67 -31.31 -4.83
C ALA A 177 -11.10 -30.10 -5.68
N ARG A 178 -11.96 -30.28 -6.69
CA ARG A 178 -12.43 -29.18 -7.52
C ARG A 178 -13.59 -28.47 -6.83
N ILE A 179 -13.35 -27.22 -6.42
CA ILE A 179 -14.35 -26.37 -5.76
C ILE A 179 -14.58 -25.12 -6.63
N ASP A 180 -15.82 -24.63 -6.64
CA ASP A 180 -16.13 -23.38 -7.33
C ASP A 180 -15.53 -22.18 -6.56
N PRO A 181 -15.12 -21.11 -7.25
CA PRO A 181 -14.62 -19.91 -6.58
C PRO A 181 -15.62 -19.36 -5.55
N PRO A 182 -15.16 -18.90 -4.38
CA PRO A 182 -16.06 -18.35 -3.37
C PRO A 182 -16.76 -17.07 -3.84
N GLU A 183 -17.98 -16.86 -3.34
CA GLU A 183 -18.69 -15.59 -3.45
C GLU A 183 -18.15 -14.64 -2.38
N ILE A 184 -17.59 -13.49 -2.79
CA ILE A 184 -16.97 -12.52 -1.87
C ILE A 184 -17.80 -11.24 -1.83
N THR A 185 -18.11 -10.79 -0.61
CA THR A 185 -18.79 -9.51 -0.34
C THR A 185 -17.93 -8.69 0.63
N PHE A 186 -17.50 -7.48 0.25
CA PHE A 186 -16.78 -6.59 1.16
C PHE A 186 -17.74 -5.95 2.17
N THR A 187 -17.26 -5.73 3.39
CA THR A 187 -17.99 -5.05 4.48
C THR A 187 -17.14 -3.92 5.04
N ASP A 188 -17.72 -3.06 5.88
CA ASP A 188 -16.98 -1.94 6.51
C ASP A 188 -15.85 -2.43 7.43
N GLU A 189 -15.97 -3.63 7.99
CA GLU A 189 -15.02 -4.24 8.93
C GLU A 189 -14.10 -5.29 8.28
N GLY A 190 -14.34 -5.67 7.03
CA GLY A 190 -13.56 -6.69 6.31
C GLY A 190 -14.28 -7.27 5.09
N LEU A 191 -14.58 -8.57 5.12
CA LEU A 191 -15.33 -9.25 4.05
C LEU A 191 -16.11 -10.46 4.54
N GLU A 192 -17.08 -10.92 3.76
CA GLU A 192 -17.70 -12.24 3.86
C GLU A 192 -17.35 -13.08 2.63
N SER A 193 -17.03 -14.35 2.86
CA SER A 193 -16.76 -15.36 1.86
C SER A 193 -17.75 -16.51 2.03
N ARG A 194 -18.46 -16.86 0.96
CA ARG A 194 -19.42 -17.97 0.94
C ARG A 194 -18.96 -19.08 0.00
N THR A 195 -18.93 -20.29 0.54
CA THR A 195 -18.52 -21.51 -0.18
C THR A 195 -19.50 -22.63 0.12
N GLU A 196 -19.84 -23.42 -0.90
CA GLU A 196 -20.56 -24.68 -0.73
C GLU A 196 -19.63 -25.84 -1.09
N MET A 197 -19.51 -26.82 -0.20
CA MET A 197 -18.62 -27.95 -0.37
C MET A 197 -19.28 -29.26 0.05
N VAL A 198 -19.01 -30.31 -0.73
CA VAL A 198 -19.38 -31.67 -0.40
C VAL A 198 -18.21 -32.31 0.34
N VAL A 199 -18.45 -32.78 1.56
CA VAL A 199 -17.43 -33.36 2.44
C VAL A 199 -17.86 -34.73 2.93
N GLU A 200 -16.88 -35.54 3.33
CA GLU A 200 -17.10 -36.89 3.86
C GLU A 200 -16.53 -36.97 5.27
N ASN A 201 -17.38 -37.06 6.29
CA ASN A 201 -16.95 -37.16 7.69
C ASN A 201 -16.30 -38.53 7.94
N HIS A 202 -14.98 -38.54 8.12
CA HIS A 202 -14.21 -39.78 8.33
C HIS A 202 -14.14 -40.21 9.80
N LEU A 203 -14.47 -39.30 10.73
CA LEU A 203 -14.38 -39.54 12.17
C LEU A 203 -15.77 -39.72 12.81
N ASP A 204 -15.91 -40.73 13.68
CA ASP A 204 -17.13 -40.94 14.47
C ASP A 204 -17.47 -39.72 15.34
N VAL A 205 -16.46 -39.03 15.87
CA VAL A 205 -16.65 -37.80 16.66
C VAL A 205 -17.22 -36.66 15.83
N ALA A 206 -16.92 -36.59 14.53
CA ALA A 206 -17.49 -35.60 13.62
C ALA A 206 -19.00 -35.82 13.42
N GLN A 207 -19.41 -37.09 13.29
CA GLN A 207 -20.82 -37.44 13.14
C GLN A 207 -21.63 -37.13 14.40
N ARG A 208 -21.06 -37.44 15.59
CA ARG A 208 -21.67 -37.06 16.88
C ARG A 208 -21.73 -35.54 17.04
N ALA A 209 -20.59 -34.86 16.86
CA ALA A 209 -20.48 -33.42 17.03
C ALA A 209 -21.39 -32.64 16.08
N ASN A 210 -21.61 -33.12 14.86
CA ASN A 210 -22.47 -32.41 13.89
C ASN A 210 -23.91 -32.94 13.86
N GLN A 211 -24.23 -33.97 14.64
CA GLN A 211 -25.54 -34.64 14.67
C GLN A 211 -25.98 -35.16 13.28
N ILE A 212 -25.04 -35.74 12.53
CA ILE A 212 -25.27 -36.26 11.17
C ILE A 212 -25.02 -37.77 11.15
N GLY A 213 -26.03 -38.54 10.74
CA GLY A 213 -25.93 -40.01 10.63
C GLY A 213 -25.33 -40.51 9.31
N GLU A 214 -25.20 -39.65 8.30
CA GLU A 214 -24.58 -39.97 7.01
C GLU A 214 -23.08 -39.57 7.01
N GLN A 215 -22.24 -40.35 6.32
CA GLN A 215 -20.83 -39.99 6.17
C GLN A 215 -20.65 -38.79 5.23
N ARG A 216 -21.43 -38.71 4.16
CA ARG A 216 -21.36 -37.63 3.18
C ARG A 216 -22.37 -36.53 3.53
N THR A 217 -21.95 -35.27 3.50
CA THR A 217 -22.84 -34.11 3.70
C THR A 217 -22.42 -32.94 2.83
N VAL A 218 -23.36 -32.02 2.58
CA VAL A 218 -23.05 -30.70 2.02
C VAL A 218 -22.94 -29.72 3.19
N ARG A 219 -21.91 -28.89 3.19
CA ARG A 219 -21.76 -27.78 4.12
C ARG A 219 -21.80 -26.48 3.33
N THR A 220 -22.70 -25.58 3.74
CA THR A 220 -22.64 -24.18 3.33
C THR A 220 -21.91 -23.43 4.43
N THR A 221 -20.78 -22.85 4.06
CA THR A 221 -19.91 -22.09 4.97
C THR A 221 -19.98 -20.62 4.59
N VAL A 222 -20.23 -19.77 5.59
CA VAL A 222 -20.10 -18.31 5.48
C VAL A 222 -19.02 -17.87 6.45
N SER A 223 -17.88 -17.46 5.92
CA SER A 223 -16.73 -16.98 6.70
C SER A 223 -16.65 -15.47 6.60
N ARG A 224 -16.80 -14.79 7.73
CA ARG A 224 -16.57 -13.36 7.87
C ARG A 224 -15.13 -13.12 8.34
N PHE A 225 -14.38 -12.38 7.55
CA PHE A 225 -13.11 -11.77 7.94
C PHE A 225 -13.42 -10.43 8.59
N VAL A 226 -12.95 -10.26 9.83
CA VAL A 226 -12.95 -8.97 10.52
C VAL A 226 -11.50 -8.55 10.68
N ALA A 227 -11.16 -7.40 10.11
CA ALA A 227 -9.78 -6.94 10.06
C ALA A 227 -9.19 -6.70 11.46
N PRO A 228 -7.92 -7.03 11.70
CA PRO A 228 -6.98 -7.58 10.72
C PRO A 228 -6.84 -9.10 10.81
N PHE A 229 -7.22 -9.74 11.92
CA PHE A 229 -6.84 -11.14 12.20
C PHE A 229 -7.94 -11.92 12.93
N LEU A 230 -9.20 -11.68 12.56
CA LEU A 230 -10.33 -12.42 13.13
C LEU A 230 -11.17 -13.06 12.03
N ARG A 231 -11.53 -14.32 12.26
CA ARG A 231 -12.51 -15.04 11.45
C ARG A 231 -13.73 -15.43 12.29
N VAL A 232 -14.92 -15.15 11.78
CA VAL A 232 -16.18 -15.69 12.28
C VAL A 232 -16.78 -16.57 11.18
N MET A 233 -16.73 -17.88 11.36
CA MET A 233 -17.19 -18.85 10.37
C MET A 233 -18.47 -19.51 10.82
N SER A 234 -19.53 -19.40 10.03
CA SER A 234 -20.82 -20.04 10.28
C SER A 234 -21.00 -21.23 9.35
N ILE A 235 -21.29 -22.39 9.93
CA ILE A 235 -21.63 -23.62 9.23
C ILE A 235 -23.09 -23.95 9.52
N THR A 236 -23.90 -24.03 8.47
CA THR A 236 -25.27 -24.51 8.57
C THR A 236 -25.35 -25.92 8.03
N TYR A 237 -25.84 -26.85 8.85
CA TYR A 237 -26.05 -28.23 8.46
C TYR A 237 -27.50 -28.49 8.06
N PRO A 238 -27.78 -29.49 7.19
CA PRO A 238 -29.14 -29.81 6.75
C PRO A 238 -30.11 -30.18 7.88
N ASN A 239 -29.59 -30.60 9.04
CA ASN A 239 -30.39 -30.91 10.24
C ASN A 239 -30.81 -29.67 11.05
N GLY A 240 -30.42 -28.46 10.63
CA GLY A 240 -30.73 -27.21 11.34
C GLY A 240 -29.73 -26.85 12.45
N LEU A 241 -28.68 -27.64 12.65
CA LEU A 241 -27.57 -27.26 13.51
C LEU A 241 -26.85 -26.05 12.91
N HIS A 242 -26.75 -24.99 13.72
CA HIS A 242 -25.94 -23.82 13.44
C HIS A 242 -24.68 -23.89 14.30
N HIS A 243 -23.54 -24.06 13.65
CA HIS A 243 -22.24 -24.15 14.30
C HIS A 243 -21.38 -22.99 13.84
N MET A 244 -21.07 -22.08 14.76
CA MET A 244 -20.21 -20.92 14.50
C MET A 244 -18.86 -21.10 15.20
N LEU A 245 -17.77 -20.88 14.47
CA LEU A 245 -16.41 -20.84 15.01
C LEU A 245 -15.89 -19.40 14.95
N VAL A 246 -15.47 -18.88 16.09
CA VAL A 246 -14.79 -17.60 16.18
C VAL A 246 -13.31 -17.87 16.46
N THR A 247 -12.48 -17.53 15.49
CA THR A 247 -11.05 -17.82 15.47
C THR A 247 -10.29 -16.51 15.57
N GLY A 248 -9.88 -16.18 16.79
CA GLY A 248 -9.03 -15.05 17.12
C GLY A 248 -7.57 -15.36 16.88
N ILE A 249 -6.91 -14.59 16.02
CA ILE A 249 -5.52 -14.81 15.65
C ILE A 249 -4.72 -13.61 16.14
N CYS A 250 -4.06 -13.76 17.28
CA CYS A 250 -3.25 -12.70 17.87
C CYS A 250 -1.79 -12.85 17.43
N PRO A 251 -1.20 -11.90 16.69
CA PRO A 251 0.23 -11.93 16.39
C PRO A 251 1.04 -11.82 17.69
N VAL A 252 1.83 -12.84 18.01
CA VAL A 252 2.78 -12.80 19.15
C VAL A 252 4.01 -12.03 18.71
N ASP A 253 4.57 -12.40 17.55
CA ASP A 253 5.65 -11.73 16.83
C ASP A 253 5.48 -12.01 15.32
N ASP A 254 6.55 -11.87 14.51
CA ASP A 254 6.49 -12.09 13.07
C ASP A 254 6.41 -13.56 12.65
N GLU A 255 6.80 -14.48 13.53
CA GLU A 255 6.88 -15.92 13.24
C GLU A 255 5.89 -16.74 14.07
N HIS A 256 5.28 -16.14 15.09
CA HIS A 256 4.37 -16.81 16.01
C HIS A 256 3.03 -16.09 16.12
N LEU A 257 1.96 -16.87 16.12
CA LEU A 257 0.61 -16.43 16.45
C LEU A 257 0.13 -17.12 17.72
N ARG A 258 -0.80 -16.49 18.42
CA ARG A 258 -1.62 -17.10 19.46
C ARG A 258 -3.03 -17.26 18.92
N LEU A 259 -3.51 -18.50 18.91
CA LEU A 259 -4.87 -18.86 18.56
C LEU A 259 -5.75 -18.80 19.82
N VAL A 260 -6.78 -17.96 19.80
CA VAL A 260 -7.85 -17.91 20.81
C VAL A 260 -9.16 -18.24 20.10
N GLN A 261 -9.71 -19.45 20.34
CA GLN A 261 -10.87 -19.96 19.61
C GLN A 261 -12.01 -20.43 20.51
N TRP A 262 -13.23 -20.08 20.15
CA TRP A 262 -14.45 -20.58 20.78
C TRP A 262 -15.53 -20.87 19.73
N ALA A 263 -16.48 -21.72 20.10
CA ALA A 263 -17.64 -22.06 19.27
C ALA A 263 -18.93 -21.52 19.87
N ILE A 264 -19.90 -21.20 19.01
CA ILE A 264 -21.27 -20.82 19.38
C ILE A 264 -22.24 -21.74 18.64
N ARG A 265 -23.15 -22.39 19.37
CA ARG A 265 -24.03 -23.44 18.83
C ARG A 265 -25.45 -23.34 19.36
N ASN A 266 -26.42 -23.71 18.54
CA ASN A 266 -27.85 -23.74 18.90
C ASN A 266 -28.32 -25.09 19.47
N ASP A 267 -27.41 -25.94 19.94
CA ASP A 267 -27.71 -27.19 20.64
C ASP A 267 -27.36 -27.09 22.13
N THR A 268 -27.70 -28.11 22.92
CA THR A 268 -27.45 -28.14 24.36
C THR A 268 -26.37 -29.15 24.74
N GLU A 269 -25.86 -29.05 25.98
CA GLU A 269 -24.92 -30.04 26.56
C GLU A 269 -25.50 -31.45 26.60
N ALA A 270 -26.83 -31.58 26.71
CA ALA A 270 -27.51 -32.86 26.68
C ALA A 270 -27.60 -33.46 25.26
N ASP A 271 -27.64 -32.62 24.22
CA ASP A 271 -27.70 -33.07 22.83
C ASP A 271 -26.33 -33.54 22.35
N VAL A 272 -25.30 -32.71 22.57
CA VAL A 272 -23.90 -32.98 22.22
C VAL A 272 -23.00 -32.46 23.34
N PRO A 273 -22.21 -33.31 24.01
CA PRO A 273 -21.25 -32.87 25.01
C PRO A 273 -20.26 -31.87 24.42
N ALA A 274 -19.92 -30.80 25.15
CA ALA A 274 -18.94 -29.82 24.69
C ALA A 274 -17.58 -30.47 24.36
N GLU A 275 -17.21 -31.53 25.07
CA GLU A 275 -15.99 -32.31 24.83
C GLU A 275 -15.93 -32.93 23.42
N ASP A 276 -17.06 -33.40 22.88
CA ASP A 276 -17.11 -33.99 21.53
C ASP A 276 -16.96 -32.90 20.46
N VAL A 277 -17.51 -31.71 20.70
CA VAL A 277 -17.33 -30.55 19.82
C VAL A 277 -15.86 -30.12 19.79
N VAL A 278 -15.26 -29.92 20.98
CA VAL A 278 -13.84 -29.54 21.13
C VAL A 278 -12.94 -30.61 20.49
N ALA A 279 -13.22 -31.89 20.69
CA ALA A 279 -12.42 -32.98 20.14
C ALA A 279 -12.46 -33.02 18.61
N PHE A 280 -13.62 -32.79 17.98
CA PHE A 280 -13.71 -32.72 16.54
C PHE A 280 -12.95 -31.51 15.99
N ASP A 281 -13.23 -30.31 16.51
CA ASP A 281 -12.60 -29.09 16.04
C ASP A 281 -11.08 -29.12 16.27
N ARG A 282 -10.62 -29.77 17.36
CA ARG A 282 -9.18 -29.99 17.63
C ARG A 282 -8.52 -30.84 16.57
N ALA A 283 -9.19 -31.92 16.12
CA ALA A 283 -8.63 -32.78 15.08
C ALA A 283 -8.41 -32.01 13.77
N VAL A 284 -9.37 -31.16 13.40
CA VAL A 284 -9.29 -30.29 12.20
C VAL A 284 -8.19 -29.24 12.37
N THR A 285 -8.19 -28.54 13.50
CA THR A 285 -7.24 -27.47 13.82
C THR A 285 -5.79 -27.95 13.86
N LEU A 286 -5.53 -29.19 14.31
CA LEU A 286 -4.18 -29.77 14.31
C LEU A 286 -3.66 -30.08 12.90
N GLU A 287 -4.53 -30.40 11.94
CA GLU A 287 -4.13 -30.58 10.53
C GLU A 287 -3.67 -29.24 9.92
N ASP A 288 -4.41 -28.15 10.20
CA ASP A 288 -4.01 -26.79 9.79
C ASP A 288 -2.70 -26.37 10.46
N GLN A 289 -2.59 -26.53 11.79
CA GLN A 289 -1.38 -26.18 12.54
C GLN A 289 -0.15 -26.86 11.94
N TRP A 290 -0.23 -28.17 11.72
CA TRP A 290 0.88 -28.94 11.18
C TRP A 290 1.35 -28.38 9.82
N LEU A 291 0.43 -28.03 8.92
CA LEU A 291 0.82 -27.45 7.63
C LEU A 291 1.44 -26.07 7.80
N LEU A 292 0.78 -25.19 8.55
CA LEU A 292 1.15 -23.77 8.62
C LEU A 292 2.48 -23.54 9.33
N GLU A 293 2.84 -24.39 10.31
CA GLU A 293 4.16 -24.35 10.96
C GLU A 293 5.32 -24.77 10.03
N HIS A 294 5.01 -25.24 8.81
CA HIS A 294 5.98 -25.56 7.76
C HIS A 294 5.88 -24.61 6.55
N THR A 295 5.24 -23.44 6.72
CA THR A 295 5.18 -22.39 5.68
C THR A 295 6.18 -21.28 5.96
N GLU A 296 6.61 -20.56 4.91
CA GLU A 296 7.51 -19.41 5.06
C GLU A 296 6.82 -18.29 5.86
N PRO A 297 7.45 -17.77 6.93
CA PRO A 297 6.84 -16.79 7.81
C PRO A 297 6.64 -15.42 7.13
N ASP A 298 7.49 -15.06 6.16
CA ASP A 298 7.32 -13.79 5.44
C ASP A 298 6.06 -13.82 4.56
N TYR A 299 5.06 -13.03 4.94
CA TYR A 299 3.83 -12.85 4.17
C TYR A 299 3.97 -11.69 3.20
N GLU A 300 4.59 -11.92 2.04
CA GLU A 300 4.78 -10.88 1.02
C GLU A 300 3.43 -10.33 0.53
N LEU A 301 3.21 -9.01 0.60
CA LEU A 301 2.01 -8.34 0.07
C LEU A 301 2.23 -7.70 -1.31
N GLY A 302 3.50 -7.56 -1.74
CA GLY A 302 3.89 -6.98 -3.02
C GLY A 302 3.86 -8.00 -4.16
N GLN A 303 4.77 -7.83 -5.13
CA GLN A 303 5.01 -8.85 -6.15
C GLN A 303 5.53 -10.11 -5.47
N THR A 304 4.89 -11.25 -5.76
CA THR A 304 5.23 -12.54 -5.17
C THR A 304 5.42 -13.55 -6.30
N ASP A 305 6.36 -14.47 -6.14
CA ASP A 305 6.55 -15.60 -7.07
C ASP A 305 5.46 -16.68 -6.91
N LEU A 306 4.54 -16.49 -5.94
CA LEU A 306 3.41 -17.37 -5.69
C LEU A 306 2.33 -17.21 -6.79
N VAL A 307 1.86 -18.35 -7.30
CA VAL A 307 0.84 -18.40 -8.37
C VAL A 307 -0.55 -18.52 -7.77
N HIS A 308 -1.49 -17.71 -8.26
CA HIS A 308 -2.87 -17.71 -7.82
C HIS A 308 -3.83 -18.25 -8.89
N LEU A 309 -4.82 -19.01 -8.43
CA LEU A 309 -5.94 -19.55 -9.21
C LEU A 309 -7.24 -18.79 -8.88
N LYS A 310 -8.29 -19.03 -9.68
CA LYS A 310 -9.61 -18.41 -9.43
C LYS A 310 -10.22 -18.79 -8.08
N VAL A 311 -9.87 -19.96 -7.55
CA VAL A 311 -10.36 -20.46 -6.26
C VAL A 311 -9.78 -19.65 -5.09
N ASP A 312 -8.63 -18.99 -5.29
CA ASP A 312 -7.91 -18.15 -4.31
C ASP A 312 -8.52 -16.74 -4.19
N ARG A 313 -9.73 -16.53 -4.71
CA ARG A 313 -10.36 -15.20 -4.69
C ARG A 313 -10.55 -14.66 -3.26
N GLY A 314 -10.80 -15.54 -2.30
CA GLY A 314 -10.92 -15.17 -0.87
C GLY A 314 -9.60 -14.65 -0.31
N THR A 315 -8.50 -15.39 -0.49
CA THR A 315 -7.16 -15.00 -0.03
C THR A 315 -6.68 -13.72 -0.69
N LEU A 316 -6.89 -13.55 -2.00
CA LEU A 316 -6.58 -12.32 -2.72
C LEU A 316 -7.36 -11.10 -2.19
N ALA A 317 -8.62 -11.29 -1.79
CA ALA A 317 -9.42 -10.22 -1.20
C ALA A 317 -8.93 -9.83 0.19
N VAL A 318 -8.52 -10.79 1.03
CA VAL A 318 -7.86 -10.53 2.32
C VAL A 318 -6.54 -9.77 2.11
N ARG A 319 -5.71 -10.20 1.15
CA ARG A 319 -4.43 -9.53 0.81
C ARG A 319 -4.64 -8.08 0.40
N LYS A 320 -5.72 -7.79 -0.33
CA LYS A 320 -6.11 -6.41 -0.67
C LYS A 320 -6.42 -5.58 0.59
N ILE A 321 -7.12 -6.15 1.57
CA ILE A 321 -7.42 -5.46 2.84
C ILE A 321 -6.13 -5.21 3.63
N TYR A 322 -5.24 -6.19 3.74
CA TYR A 322 -3.95 -5.98 4.40
C TYR A 322 -3.12 -4.88 3.74
N ARG A 323 -3.11 -4.81 2.40
CA ARG A 323 -2.47 -3.71 1.68
C ARG A 323 -3.07 -2.36 2.07
N GLN A 324 -4.39 -2.25 2.13
CA GLN A 324 -5.06 -1.02 2.60
C GLN A 324 -4.71 -0.66 4.05
N ILE A 325 -4.54 -1.65 4.93
CA ILE A 325 -4.13 -1.40 6.32
C ILE A 325 -2.67 -0.91 6.37
N VAL A 326 -1.77 -1.55 5.63
CA VAL A 326 -0.35 -1.15 5.53
C VAL A 326 -0.22 0.24 4.95
N ASP A 327 -1.01 0.57 3.93
CA ASP A 327 -1.00 1.87 3.25
C ASP A 327 -1.81 2.94 4.03
N GLY A 328 -2.48 2.57 5.13
CA GLY A 328 -3.32 3.48 5.92
C GLY A 328 -4.64 3.90 5.26
N THR A 329 -5.02 3.29 4.13
CA THR A 329 -6.23 3.59 3.36
C THR A 329 -7.46 2.77 3.77
N TRP A 330 -7.32 1.87 4.75
CA TRP A 330 -8.43 1.08 5.29
C TRP A 330 -9.52 1.99 5.90
N PRO A 331 -10.83 1.82 5.59
CA PRO A 331 -11.87 2.78 5.99
C PRO A 331 -11.94 3.11 7.49
N ALA A 332 -11.70 2.12 8.36
CA ALA A 332 -11.66 2.33 9.82
C ALA A 332 -10.46 3.21 10.25
N LEU A 333 -9.32 3.10 9.56
CA LEU A 333 -8.17 3.99 9.75
C LEU A 333 -8.43 5.38 9.15
N ALA A 334 -9.06 5.44 7.97
CA ALA A 334 -9.38 6.68 7.26
C ALA A 334 -10.43 7.54 7.99
N SER A 335 -11.44 6.93 8.62
CA SER A 335 -12.48 7.64 9.36
C SER A 335 -11.97 8.34 10.63
N ARG A 336 -10.92 7.79 11.27
CA ARG A 336 -10.24 8.44 12.41
C ARG A 336 -9.40 9.65 12.02
N ALA A 337 -8.95 9.73 10.77
CA ALA A 337 -8.35 10.96 10.25
C ALA A 337 -9.37 12.13 10.18
N GLY A 338 -10.67 11.87 10.35
CA GLY A 338 -11.76 12.85 10.26
C GLY A 338 -12.19 13.55 11.56
N SER A 339 -11.72 13.19 12.76
CA SER A 339 -12.25 13.76 14.04
C SER A 339 -11.21 14.30 15.03
N ALA A 340 -9.93 14.16 14.77
CA ALA A 340 -8.87 14.93 15.43
C ALA A 340 -8.18 15.72 14.33
N ALA A 341 -7.87 17.00 14.59
CA ALA A 341 -7.13 17.86 13.68
C ALA A 341 -6.01 17.07 12.99
N ALA A 342 -6.23 16.71 11.73
CA ALA A 342 -5.35 15.78 11.04
C ALA A 342 -3.97 16.43 10.89
N PRO A 343 -2.88 15.77 11.32
CA PRO A 343 -1.60 16.02 10.70
C PRO A 343 -1.74 15.69 9.22
N VAL A 344 -1.02 16.42 8.39
CA VAL A 344 -0.80 16.05 6.99
C VAL A 344 -0.31 14.61 6.99
N ALA A 345 -0.93 13.70 6.25
CA ALA A 345 -0.33 12.41 5.99
C ALA A 345 0.88 12.62 5.07
N ILE A 346 2.05 12.88 5.66
CA ILE A 346 3.32 12.57 5.02
C ILE A 346 3.46 11.06 5.22
N THR A 347 3.18 10.27 4.18
CA THR A 347 3.38 8.82 4.23
C THR A 347 4.89 8.53 4.23
N GLY A 348 5.53 8.61 5.38
CA GLY A 348 6.84 8.02 5.59
C GLY A 348 6.67 6.52 5.84
N SER A 349 6.54 5.73 4.77
CA SER A 349 6.81 4.29 4.86
C SER A 349 8.33 4.12 4.93
N ALA A 350 8.84 3.34 5.88
CA ALA A 350 10.25 2.93 5.87
C ALA A 350 10.61 2.08 4.62
N ALA A 351 9.62 1.72 3.79
CA ALA A 351 9.77 0.97 2.55
C ALA A 351 9.38 1.76 1.27
N ALA A 352 8.76 2.95 1.35
CA ALA A 352 8.53 3.80 0.18
C ALA A 352 9.51 4.98 0.24
N ASP A 353 10.59 4.87 -0.54
CA ASP A 353 11.61 5.93 -0.61
C ASP A 353 11.06 7.21 -1.30
N VAL A 354 9.85 7.17 -1.86
CA VAL A 354 9.07 8.30 -2.39
C VAL A 354 7.72 8.41 -1.66
N PRO A 355 7.36 9.57 -1.10
CA PRO A 355 6.09 9.74 -0.38
C PRO A 355 4.89 9.72 -1.34
N VAL A 356 3.78 9.13 -0.88
CA VAL A 356 2.47 9.17 -1.54
C VAL A 356 1.65 10.29 -0.92
N VAL A 357 1.13 11.19 -1.75
CA VAL A 357 0.31 12.32 -1.30
C VAL A 357 -1.02 12.31 -2.04
N ASP A 358 -2.11 12.23 -1.28
CA ASP A 358 -3.48 12.42 -1.80
C ASP A 358 -3.78 13.92 -1.92
N ILE A 359 -3.98 14.38 -3.15
CA ILE A 359 -4.27 15.79 -3.42
C ILE A 359 -5.77 16.11 -3.51
N SER A 360 -6.66 15.13 -3.31
CA SER A 360 -8.12 15.29 -3.41
C SER A 360 -8.65 16.42 -2.51
N ALA A 361 -8.09 16.57 -1.32
CA ALA A 361 -8.49 17.59 -0.34
C ALA A 361 -8.07 19.02 -0.72
N PHE A 362 -7.19 19.21 -1.71
CA PHE A 362 -6.66 20.53 -2.07
C PHE A 362 -7.74 21.48 -2.61
N ASP A 363 -8.67 20.97 -3.43
CA ASP A 363 -9.76 21.77 -4.00
C ASP A 363 -10.99 21.85 -3.08
N GLY A 364 -10.92 21.26 -1.88
CA GLY A 364 -11.96 21.37 -0.87
C GLY A 364 -12.05 22.77 -0.24
N ASP A 365 -13.11 23.00 0.53
CA ASP A 365 -13.38 24.28 1.19
C ASP A 365 -12.57 24.49 2.49
N ASP A 366 -11.89 23.45 3.00
CA ASP A 366 -11.06 23.54 4.23
C ASP A 366 -9.68 24.14 3.92
N PRO A 367 -9.38 25.38 4.37
CA PRO A 367 -8.09 26.03 4.11
C PRO A 367 -6.92 25.32 4.81
N ASP A 368 -7.17 24.66 5.94
CA ASP A 368 -6.12 23.94 6.65
C ASP A 368 -5.79 22.64 5.91
N ALA A 369 -6.79 21.92 5.38
CA ALA A 369 -6.55 20.76 4.52
C ALA A 369 -5.77 21.14 3.24
N ARG A 370 -6.13 22.27 2.61
CA ARG A 370 -5.40 22.77 1.44
C ARG A 370 -3.94 23.09 1.76
N ARG A 371 -3.69 23.81 2.87
CA ARG A 371 -2.33 24.12 3.33
C ARG A 371 -1.54 22.84 3.58
N ARG A 372 -2.16 21.87 4.25
CA ARG A 372 -1.55 20.59 4.58
C ARG A 372 -1.09 19.81 3.34
N VAL A 373 -1.96 19.65 2.34
CA VAL A 373 -1.60 18.99 1.08
C VAL A 373 -0.43 19.70 0.40
N ALA A 374 -0.47 21.03 0.35
CA ALA A 374 0.60 21.83 -0.26
C ALA A 374 1.95 21.68 0.46
N GLU A 375 1.94 21.64 1.79
CA GLU A 375 3.13 21.41 2.63
C GLU A 375 3.73 20.02 2.38
N ALA A 376 2.92 18.95 2.32
CA ALA A 376 3.43 17.60 2.04
C ALA A 376 4.04 17.46 0.65
N VAL A 377 3.38 18.00 -0.37
CA VAL A 377 3.94 17.99 -1.74
C VAL A 377 5.24 18.81 -1.77
N ALA A 378 5.26 19.99 -1.15
CA ALA A 378 6.48 20.81 -1.10
C ALA A 378 7.64 20.09 -0.40
N GLU A 379 7.39 19.45 0.74
CA GLU A 379 8.41 18.68 1.46
C GLU A 379 8.98 17.54 0.59
N ALA A 380 8.12 16.79 -0.10
CA ALA A 380 8.55 15.74 -1.01
C ALA A 380 9.41 16.29 -2.17
N CYS A 381 8.99 17.42 -2.76
CA CYS A 381 9.70 18.08 -3.84
C CYS A 381 11.02 18.73 -3.39
N THR A 382 11.15 19.13 -2.12
CA THR A 382 12.38 19.67 -1.53
C THR A 382 13.37 18.57 -1.16
N GLU A 383 12.92 17.52 -0.47
CA GLU A 383 13.81 16.50 0.10
C GLU A 383 14.19 15.41 -0.92
N VAL A 384 13.23 15.03 -1.77
CA VAL A 384 13.38 13.89 -2.70
C VAL A 384 13.31 14.34 -4.16
N GLY A 385 12.57 15.39 -4.48
CA GLY A 385 12.30 15.80 -5.87
C GLY A 385 11.31 14.89 -6.59
N PHE A 386 10.70 13.93 -5.88
CA PHE A 386 9.71 12.98 -6.36
C PHE A 386 8.56 12.87 -5.35
N VAL A 387 7.33 12.70 -5.86
CA VAL A 387 6.13 12.41 -5.08
C VAL A 387 5.18 11.52 -5.88
N LEU A 388 4.58 10.52 -5.24
CA LEU A 388 3.50 9.72 -5.82
C LEU A 388 2.17 10.42 -5.54
N VAL A 389 1.47 10.89 -6.56
CA VAL A 389 0.24 11.67 -6.40
C VAL A 389 -0.98 10.78 -6.58
N SER A 390 -1.80 10.65 -5.53
CA SER A 390 -3.12 10.00 -5.56
C SER A 390 -4.24 11.04 -5.50
N GLY A 391 -5.49 10.63 -5.71
CA GLY A 391 -6.63 11.55 -5.71
C GLY A 391 -6.54 12.62 -6.81
N HIS A 392 -5.79 12.35 -7.88
CA HIS A 392 -5.46 13.27 -8.96
C HIS A 392 -6.68 13.63 -9.83
N GLY A 393 -7.71 12.79 -9.86
CA GLY A 393 -8.99 13.07 -10.53
C GLY A 393 -9.09 12.61 -11.99
N VAL A 394 -8.03 12.00 -12.51
CA VAL A 394 -8.02 11.37 -13.84
C VAL A 394 -8.73 10.03 -13.73
N ALA A 395 -9.71 9.75 -14.57
CA ALA A 395 -10.51 8.54 -14.48
C ALA A 395 -9.72 7.30 -14.93
N ASP A 396 -9.71 6.25 -14.10
CA ASP A 396 -9.04 4.97 -14.39
C ASP A 396 -9.46 4.40 -15.75
N ALA A 397 -10.76 4.46 -16.06
CA ALA A 397 -11.30 3.96 -17.34
C ALA A 397 -10.69 4.65 -18.57
N LEU A 398 -10.34 5.94 -18.48
CA LEU A 398 -9.70 6.66 -19.57
C LEU A 398 -8.21 6.30 -19.69
N LEU A 399 -7.54 6.10 -18.56
CA LEU A 399 -6.15 5.64 -18.53
C LEU A 399 -6.03 4.23 -19.13
N ASP A 400 -6.94 3.33 -18.76
CA ASP A 400 -7.05 1.98 -19.32
C ASP A 400 -7.28 2.03 -20.83
N GLU A 401 -8.26 2.82 -21.30
CA GLU A 401 -8.53 2.97 -22.73
C GLU A 401 -7.31 3.55 -23.47
N PHE A 402 -6.62 4.52 -22.88
CA PHE A 402 -5.39 5.10 -23.42
C PHE A 402 -4.28 4.04 -23.60
N TYR A 403 -4.07 3.18 -22.60
CA TYR A 403 -3.11 2.09 -22.69
C TYR A 403 -3.54 1.04 -23.73
N GLU A 404 -4.83 0.68 -23.79
CA GLU A 404 -5.36 -0.27 -24.76
C GLU A 404 -5.14 0.18 -26.20
N VAL A 405 -5.52 1.43 -26.55
CA VAL A 405 -5.35 1.94 -27.92
C VAL A 405 -3.89 2.10 -28.30
N SER A 406 -3.05 2.49 -27.34
CA SER A 406 -1.61 2.63 -27.53
C SER A 406 -0.96 1.27 -27.79
N LYS A 407 -1.29 0.26 -26.98
CA LYS A 407 -0.83 -1.12 -27.16
C LYS A 407 -1.27 -1.69 -28.51
N ALA A 408 -2.52 -1.48 -28.90
CA ALA A 408 -3.02 -1.92 -30.20
C ALA A 408 -2.25 -1.29 -31.37
N PHE A 409 -1.86 -0.01 -31.26
CA PHE A 409 -0.97 0.63 -32.24
C PHE A 409 0.43 -0.01 -32.27
N TYR A 410 1.06 -0.23 -31.11
CA TYR A 410 2.42 -0.82 -31.07
C TYR A 410 2.46 -2.27 -31.59
N GLN A 411 1.36 -3.00 -31.51
CA GLN A 411 1.22 -4.36 -32.04
C GLN A 411 1.06 -4.42 -33.57
N LEU A 412 0.92 -3.27 -34.26
CA LEU A 412 0.92 -3.23 -35.72
C LEU A 412 2.31 -3.58 -36.29
N PRO A 413 2.38 -4.14 -37.51
CA PRO A 413 3.66 -4.38 -38.20
C PRO A 413 4.49 -3.09 -38.30
N LEU A 414 5.81 -3.20 -38.16
CA LEU A 414 6.72 -2.04 -38.19
C LEU A 414 6.54 -1.21 -39.46
N GLU A 415 6.41 -1.85 -40.62
CA GLU A 415 6.18 -1.19 -41.91
C GLU A 415 4.90 -0.35 -41.93
N THR A 416 3.91 -0.73 -41.14
CA THR A 416 2.67 0.03 -40.97
C THR A 416 2.91 1.24 -40.06
N LYS A 417 3.55 1.04 -38.90
CA LYS A 417 3.86 2.11 -37.94
C LYS A 417 4.75 3.20 -38.53
N LEU A 418 5.66 2.85 -39.44
CA LEU A 418 6.56 3.80 -40.12
C LEU A 418 5.83 4.91 -40.91
N ARG A 419 4.53 4.74 -41.24
CA ARG A 419 3.72 5.80 -41.85
C ARG A 419 3.57 7.04 -40.96
N TRP A 420 3.69 6.86 -39.65
CA TRP A 420 3.58 7.91 -38.65
C TRP A 420 4.91 8.22 -37.97
N LYS A 421 6.03 7.74 -38.54
CA LYS A 421 7.37 8.10 -38.06
C LYS A 421 7.56 9.61 -38.18
N SER A 422 8.09 10.24 -37.14
CA SER A 422 8.44 11.66 -37.18
C SER A 422 9.39 11.94 -38.36
N PRO A 423 9.10 12.95 -39.21
CA PRO A 423 9.91 13.28 -40.39
C PRO A 423 11.19 14.07 -40.05
N ILE A 424 11.27 14.56 -38.82
CA ILE A 424 12.44 15.23 -38.23
C ILE A 424 12.76 14.53 -36.92
N ASP A 425 13.96 14.72 -36.37
CA ASP A 425 14.28 14.22 -35.04
C ASP A 425 13.62 15.15 -33.99
N SER A 426 12.28 15.10 -33.92
CA SER A 426 11.45 15.88 -33.00
C SER A 426 11.08 15.03 -31.80
N LEU A 427 11.19 15.65 -30.61
CA LEU A 427 10.75 15.07 -29.35
C LEU A 427 9.25 15.30 -29.09
N TYR A 428 8.50 15.85 -30.06
CA TYR A 428 7.17 16.40 -29.81
C TYR A 428 6.04 15.62 -30.46
N GLN A 429 6.26 15.04 -31.63
CA GLN A 429 5.17 14.44 -32.40
C GLN A 429 5.60 13.20 -33.17
N GLY A 430 4.70 12.21 -33.21
CA GLY A 430 4.84 11.03 -34.05
C GLY A 430 5.55 9.85 -33.40
N TYR A 431 5.67 8.79 -34.18
CA TYR A 431 6.27 7.52 -33.80
C TYR A 431 7.80 7.58 -33.88
N ALA A 432 8.47 7.06 -32.86
CA ALA A 432 9.91 6.83 -32.84
C ALA A 432 10.18 5.32 -32.77
N CYS A 433 11.04 4.85 -33.68
CA CYS A 433 11.43 3.44 -33.77
C CYS A 433 12.41 3.06 -32.66
N PRO A 434 12.63 1.76 -32.46
CA PRO A 434 13.73 1.29 -31.61
C PRO A 434 15.07 1.82 -32.08
N GLY A 435 15.82 2.43 -31.16
CA GLY A 435 17.09 3.10 -31.45
C GLY A 435 16.99 4.48 -32.10
N ASP A 436 15.78 5.00 -32.35
CA ASP A 436 15.62 6.42 -32.74
C ASP A 436 15.74 7.32 -31.49
N GLY A 437 16.48 8.43 -31.63
CA GLY A 437 16.62 9.48 -30.62
C GLY A 437 17.89 9.38 -29.75
N PRO A 438 18.40 10.48 -29.18
CA PRO A 438 19.65 10.44 -28.41
C PRO A 438 19.46 10.06 -26.93
N GLY A 439 20.47 9.42 -26.33
CA GLY A 439 20.42 8.88 -24.96
C GLY A 439 19.70 7.53 -24.81
N TYR A 440 18.95 7.12 -25.84
CA TYR A 440 18.25 5.82 -25.89
C TYR A 440 19.20 4.72 -26.37
N HIS A 441 19.88 4.07 -25.42
CA HIS A 441 20.82 2.97 -25.73
C HIS A 441 20.14 1.60 -25.89
N THR A 442 18.81 1.53 -25.91
CA THR A 442 18.10 0.24 -25.90
C THR A 442 17.41 -0.07 -27.21
N SER A 443 17.74 -1.24 -27.73
CA SER A 443 17.13 -1.90 -28.86
C SER A 443 15.64 -2.23 -28.69
N GLU A 444 15.09 -2.11 -27.47
CA GLU A 444 13.81 -2.72 -27.08
C GLU A 444 12.65 -1.72 -26.92
N ARG A 445 12.88 -0.40 -27.02
CA ARG A 445 11.86 0.65 -26.78
C ARG A 445 11.31 1.23 -28.07
N GLN A 446 10.01 1.39 -28.14
CA GLN A 446 9.32 2.26 -29.11
C GLN A 446 8.59 3.36 -28.38
N SER A 447 8.35 4.50 -29.04
CA SER A 447 7.50 5.54 -28.46
C SER A 447 6.62 6.24 -29.47
N PHE A 448 5.55 6.84 -28.97
CA PHE A 448 4.69 7.73 -29.73
C PHE A 448 4.54 9.01 -28.92
N ASN A 449 4.77 10.15 -29.56
CA ASN A 449 4.82 11.46 -28.91
C ASN A 449 3.69 12.33 -29.46
N VAL A 450 3.04 13.08 -28.58
CA VAL A 450 1.99 14.03 -28.93
C VAL A 450 2.20 15.32 -28.16
N GLY A 451 2.30 16.43 -28.89
CA GLY A 451 2.32 17.78 -28.32
C GLY A 451 0.92 18.37 -28.14
N ARG A 452 0.86 19.48 -27.41
CA ARG A 452 -0.36 20.26 -27.15
C ARG A 452 -1.17 20.59 -28.40
N TYR A 453 -0.49 20.94 -29.50
CA TYR A 453 -1.11 21.38 -30.74
C TYR A 453 -1.03 20.31 -31.84
N ASP A 454 -2.04 20.23 -32.71
CA ASP A 454 -2.01 19.35 -33.87
C ASP A 454 -1.23 19.99 -35.04
N THR A 455 -1.24 21.31 -35.16
CA THR A 455 -0.51 22.00 -36.24
C THR A 455 0.34 23.16 -35.74
N VAL A 456 1.39 23.50 -36.48
CA VAL A 456 2.22 24.69 -36.21
C VAL A 456 1.36 25.97 -36.23
N ALA A 457 0.40 26.04 -37.14
CA ALA A 457 -0.52 27.17 -37.25
C ALA A 457 -1.44 27.30 -36.03
N GLU A 458 -1.94 26.19 -35.48
CA GLU A 458 -2.73 26.18 -34.24
C GLU A 458 -1.90 26.64 -33.05
N ALA A 459 -0.64 26.20 -32.94
CA ALA A 459 0.26 26.63 -31.89
C ALA A 459 0.45 28.16 -31.90
N ILE A 460 0.79 28.72 -33.06
CA ILE A 460 0.96 30.16 -33.24
C ILE A 460 -0.34 30.91 -32.94
N ALA A 461 -1.49 30.39 -33.40
CA ALA A 461 -2.80 31.00 -33.14
C ALA A 461 -3.20 30.98 -31.66
N ALA A 462 -2.74 29.97 -30.90
CA ALA A 462 -2.92 29.89 -29.46
C ALA A 462 -1.96 30.82 -28.67
N GLY A 463 -0.96 31.40 -29.36
CA GLY A 463 0.01 32.32 -28.77
C GLY A 463 1.38 31.70 -28.48
N ALA A 464 1.69 30.53 -29.04
CA ALA A 464 3.06 30.03 -29.08
C ALA A 464 3.91 30.92 -30.01
N PRO A 465 5.23 31.03 -29.79
CA PRO A 465 6.07 31.86 -30.65
C PRO A 465 6.15 31.39 -32.11
N ASP A 466 6.34 32.32 -33.05
CA ASP A 466 6.36 32.06 -34.49
C ASP A 466 7.40 31.00 -34.94
N ASP A 467 8.47 30.82 -34.17
CA ASP A 467 9.53 29.85 -34.42
C ASP A 467 9.28 28.47 -33.78
N ILE A 468 8.09 28.22 -33.22
CA ILE A 468 7.70 26.89 -32.72
C ILE A 468 7.84 25.80 -33.80
N GLY A 469 7.67 26.16 -35.07
CA GLY A 469 7.85 25.28 -36.23
C GLY A 469 9.28 24.79 -36.47
N ASP A 470 10.28 25.36 -35.81
CA ASP A 470 11.65 24.85 -35.81
C ASP A 470 11.81 23.60 -34.91
N HIS A 471 10.82 23.33 -34.05
CA HIS A 471 10.86 22.27 -33.05
C HIS A 471 9.73 21.24 -33.20
N MET A 472 8.57 21.64 -33.71
CA MET A 472 7.43 20.77 -33.98
C MET A 472 7.04 20.76 -35.45
N HIS A 473 6.37 19.70 -35.89
CA HIS A 473 5.70 19.62 -37.18
C HIS A 473 4.18 19.49 -36.97
N ASP A 474 3.43 19.14 -38.01
CA ASP A 474 2.01 18.81 -37.88
C ASP A 474 1.83 17.34 -37.46
N ALA A 475 0.88 17.06 -36.57
CA ALA A 475 0.73 15.79 -35.89
C ALA A 475 0.36 14.66 -36.85
N LEU A 476 1.12 13.58 -36.79
CA LEU A 476 0.93 12.38 -37.61
C LEU A 476 0.07 11.37 -36.85
N TRP A 477 -1.25 11.57 -36.83
CA TRP A 477 -2.18 10.70 -36.11
C TRP A 477 -2.41 9.34 -36.81
N PRO A 478 -2.28 8.22 -36.08
CA PRO A 478 -2.73 6.91 -36.54
C PRO A 478 -4.23 6.90 -36.83
N ASP A 479 -4.61 6.25 -37.93
CA ASP A 479 -5.99 5.90 -38.25
C ASP A 479 -6.38 4.50 -37.71
N VAL A 480 -5.43 3.81 -37.08
CA VAL A 480 -5.60 2.49 -36.45
C VAL A 480 -4.93 2.47 -35.08
N PRO A 481 -5.67 2.20 -33.99
CA PRO A 481 -7.14 2.10 -33.91
C PRO A 481 -7.85 3.41 -34.30
N GLU A 482 -9.10 3.34 -34.77
CA GLU A 482 -9.90 4.53 -35.16
C GLU A 482 -10.04 5.54 -34.01
N SER A 483 -10.10 5.06 -32.77
CA SER A 483 -10.21 5.88 -31.56
C SER A 483 -8.89 6.47 -31.06
N PHE A 484 -7.74 6.16 -31.69
CA PHE A 484 -6.42 6.51 -31.17
C PHE A 484 -6.30 8.01 -30.90
N ARG A 485 -6.64 8.86 -31.89
CA ARG A 485 -6.56 10.32 -31.75
C ARG A 485 -7.49 10.85 -30.67
N SER A 486 -8.74 10.40 -30.64
CA SER A 486 -9.73 10.93 -29.69
C SER A 486 -9.38 10.59 -28.24
N VAL A 487 -8.91 9.37 -27.99
CA VAL A 487 -8.53 8.91 -26.65
C VAL A 487 -7.26 9.62 -26.18
N TRP A 488 -6.23 9.72 -27.03
CA TRP A 488 -5.02 10.46 -26.71
C TRP A 488 -5.29 11.93 -26.41
N ARG A 489 -6.18 12.59 -27.17
CA ARG A 489 -6.56 13.98 -26.93
C ARG A 489 -7.39 14.16 -25.65
N ALA A 490 -8.28 13.21 -25.34
CA ALA A 490 -9.02 13.22 -24.07
C ALA A 490 -8.07 13.06 -22.88
N TYR A 491 -7.14 12.11 -22.95
CA TYR A 491 -6.15 11.89 -21.89
C TYR A 491 -5.18 13.07 -21.76
N PHE A 492 -4.73 13.68 -22.86
CA PHE A 492 -3.92 14.90 -22.83
C PHE A 492 -4.64 16.04 -22.09
N ALA A 493 -5.94 16.23 -22.33
CA ALA A 493 -6.73 17.26 -21.65
C ALA A 493 -6.83 17.02 -20.13
N GLU A 494 -6.92 15.77 -19.68
CA GLU A 494 -6.86 15.43 -18.25
C GLU A 494 -5.47 15.70 -17.65
N MET A 495 -4.39 15.43 -18.40
CA MET A 495 -3.03 15.79 -17.97
C MET A 495 -2.85 17.30 -17.86
N ASP A 496 -3.45 18.08 -18.77
CA ASP A 496 -3.46 19.54 -18.67
C ASP A 496 -4.23 20.04 -17.43
N ALA A 497 -5.40 19.46 -17.16
CA ALA A 497 -6.18 19.79 -15.97
C ALA A 497 -5.40 19.48 -14.69
N LEU A 498 -4.74 18.32 -14.63
CA LEU A 498 -3.88 17.91 -13.53
C LEU A 498 -2.64 18.81 -13.41
N THR A 499 -2.06 19.24 -14.52
CA THR A 499 -0.93 20.21 -14.54
C THR A 499 -1.32 21.50 -13.84
N GLN A 500 -2.46 22.09 -14.22
CA GLN A 500 -2.95 23.32 -13.61
C GLN A 500 -3.25 23.14 -12.12
N ARG A 501 -3.71 21.95 -11.72
CA ARG A 501 -3.96 21.62 -10.33
C ARG A 501 -2.66 21.53 -9.52
N LEU A 502 -1.66 20.81 -10.02
CA LEU A 502 -0.36 20.66 -9.37
C LEU A 502 0.40 21.99 -9.30
N MET A 503 0.31 22.85 -10.32
CA MET A 503 0.88 24.21 -10.25
C MET A 503 0.35 24.99 -9.06
N ARG A 504 -0.97 24.94 -8.80
CA ARG A 504 -1.56 25.60 -7.62
C ARG A 504 -1.08 24.98 -6.31
N VAL A 505 -0.90 23.65 -6.28
CA VAL A 505 -0.36 22.94 -5.10
C VAL A 505 1.08 23.39 -4.83
N PHE A 506 1.93 23.44 -5.85
CA PHE A 506 3.31 23.92 -5.75
C PHE A 506 3.37 25.39 -5.32
N GLU A 507 2.56 26.26 -5.93
CA GLU A 507 2.45 27.67 -5.55
C GLU A 507 2.10 27.81 -4.07
N ALA A 508 1.09 27.08 -3.59
CA ALA A 508 0.69 27.11 -2.18
C ALA A 508 1.80 26.60 -1.25
N GLY A 509 2.52 25.54 -1.64
CA GLY A 509 3.61 24.96 -0.85
C GLY A 509 4.85 25.85 -0.78
N LEU A 510 5.10 26.64 -1.84
CA LEU A 510 6.17 27.63 -1.92
C LEU A 510 5.80 29.00 -1.32
N GLY A 511 4.53 29.19 -0.90
CA GLY A 511 4.03 30.48 -0.42
C GLY A 511 3.90 31.55 -1.52
N LEU A 512 3.77 31.13 -2.78
CA LEU A 512 3.55 32.01 -3.92
C LEU A 512 2.09 32.42 -4.05
N THR A 513 1.84 33.52 -4.76
CA THR A 513 0.47 33.91 -5.14
C THR A 513 -0.09 32.92 -6.16
N ASN A 514 -1.38 32.59 -6.03
CA ASN A 514 -2.08 31.72 -6.98
C ASN A 514 -1.95 32.25 -8.42
N GLY A 515 -1.53 31.39 -9.33
CA GLY A 515 -1.28 31.66 -10.75
C GLY A 515 0.18 32.01 -11.07
N ARG A 516 1.05 32.21 -10.07
CA ARG A 516 2.44 32.65 -10.28
C ARG A 516 3.27 31.70 -11.13
N LEU A 517 3.17 30.39 -10.89
CA LEU A 517 3.85 29.35 -11.68
C LEU A 517 3.04 29.01 -12.94
N SER A 518 1.72 29.22 -12.90
CA SER A 518 0.83 29.00 -14.04
C SER A 518 1.16 29.94 -15.23
N GLU A 519 1.80 31.08 -15.00
CA GLU A 519 2.31 32.00 -16.04
C GLU A 519 3.34 31.36 -16.98
N PHE A 520 4.02 30.29 -16.54
CA PHE A 520 5.06 29.64 -17.33
C PHE A 520 4.51 28.59 -18.30
N VAL A 521 3.23 28.22 -18.20
CA VAL A 521 2.58 27.18 -19.01
C VAL A 521 1.30 27.68 -19.69
N GLY A 522 0.73 26.88 -20.57
CA GLY A 522 -0.50 27.14 -21.33
C GLY A 522 -0.27 27.30 -22.83
N ASN A 523 0.85 27.92 -23.22
CA ASN A 523 1.29 28.07 -24.62
C ASN A 523 2.63 27.38 -24.89
N ASP A 524 2.83 26.30 -24.16
CA ASP A 524 4.08 25.57 -24.07
C ASP A 524 4.14 24.37 -25.02
N PRO A 525 5.35 23.83 -25.25
CA PRO A 525 5.53 22.62 -26.04
C PRO A 525 5.46 21.35 -25.16
N SER A 526 4.60 21.28 -24.14
CA SER A 526 4.45 20.04 -23.33
C SER A 526 4.07 18.85 -24.19
N THR A 527 4.57 17.68 -23.81
CA THR A 527 4.49 16.46 -24.61
C THR A 527 3.97 15.30 -23.78
N LEU A 528 2.95 14.62 -24.28
CA LEU A 528 2.53 13.31 -23.83
C LEU A 528 3.27 12.24 -24.62
N VAL A 529 3.86 11.28 -23.93
CA VAL A 529 4.56 10.16 -24.56
C VAL A 529 3.96 8.85 -24.07
N ALA A 530 3.84 7.88 -24.95
CA ALA A 530 3.67 6.47 -24.57
C ALA A 530 4.94 5.74 -24.97
N ASN A 531 5.50 4.98 -24.04
CA ASN A 531 6.65 4.12 -24.24
C ASN A 531 6.19 2.68 -24.19
N TYR A 532 6.71 1.87 -25.10
CA TYR A 532 6.41 0.46 -25.19
C TYR A 532 7.71 -0.33 -25.27
N TYR A 533 7.92 -1.24 -24.32
CA TYR A 533 9.09 -2.10 -24.23
C TYR A 533 8.68 -3.54 -24.49
N SER A 534 9.28 -4.18 -25.49
CA SER A 534 9.02 -5.59 -25.83
C SER A 534 10.29 -6.30 -26.28
N ASP A 535 10.43 -7.57 -25.91
CA ASP A 535 11.54 -8.43 -26.27
C ASP A 535 11.53 -8.88 -27.74
N ASP A 536 10.38 -8.79 -28.41
CA ASP A 536 10.26 -9.09 -29.85
C ASP A 536 10.99 -8.06 -30.74
N ILE A 537 11.58 -7.05 -30.12
CA ILE A 537 12.22 -5.92 -30.76
C ILE A 537 13.74 -6.04 -30.59
N ASP A 538 14.42 -6.66 -31.56
CA ASP A 538 15.88 -6.64 -31.65
C ASP A 538 16.33 -5.60 -32.68
N ALA A 539 16.71 -4.42 -32.21
CA ALA A 539 17.30 -3.36 -33.04
C ALA A 539 18.82 -3.53 -33.28
N GLY A 540 19.42 -4.67 -32.93
CA GLY A 540 20.83 -4.96 -33.20
C GLY A 540 21.84 -4.12 -32.39
N HIS A 541 21.45 -3.61 -31.22
CA HIS A 541 22.33 -2.88 -30.30
C HIS A 541 22.94 -3.81 -29.25
N GLU A 542 24.09 -3.44 -28.68
CA GLU A 542 24.69 -4.22 -27.60
C GLU A 542 23.81 -4.20 -26.34
N PRO A 543 23.75 -5.32 -25.57
CA PRO A 543 22.97 -5.38 -24.34
C PRO A 543 23.35 -4.27 -23.36
N SER A 544 22.36 -3.50 -22.91
CA SER A 544 22.50 -2.44 -21.91
C SER A 544 21.82 -2.84 -20.60
N PRO A 545 22.44 -2.61 -19.43
CA PRO A 545 21.78 -2.79 -18.13
C PRO A 545 20.69 -1.74 -17.86
N PHE A 546 20.61 -0.71 -18.71
CA PHE A 546 19.65 0.38 -18.59
C PHE A 546 18.71 0.42 -19.79
N ARG A 547 17.39 0.48 -19.52
CA ARG A 547 16.34 0.91 -20.44
C ARG A 547 16.34 2.42 -20.68
N PHE A 548 16.77 3.17 -19.68
CA PHE A 548 17.05 4.59 -19.80
C PHE A 548 18.14 4.96 -18.79
N LYS A 549 19.17 5.67 -19.21
CA LYS A 549 20.31 5.97 -18.34
C LYS A 549 19.96 7.03 -17.29
N ALA A 550 20.84 7.16 -16.31
CA ALA A 550 20.75 8.18 -15.26
C ALA A 550 20.71 9.58 -15.86
N HIS A 551 19.66 10.33 -15.58
CA HIS A 551 19.47 11.68 -16.09
C HIS A 551 18.60 12.52 -15.14
N ARG A 552 18.51 13.82 -15.40
CA ARG A 552 17.50 14.72 -14.83
C ARG A 552 16.60 15.24 -15.94
N ASP A 553 15.31 15.39 -15.66
CA ASP A 553 14.39 15.96 -16.62
C ASP A 553 14.62 17.45 -16.78
N GLY A 554 14.68 17.90 -18.02
CA GLY A 554 14.94 19.30 -18.36
C GLY A 554 13.68 20.15 -18.47
N ASP A 555 12.56 19.73 -17.89
CA ASP A 555 11.26 20.40 -17.95
C ASP A 555 10.92 21.09 -16.61
N ILE A 556 9.67 21.55 -16.44
CA ILE A 556 9.21 22.08 -15.15
C ILE A 556 8.97 20.91 -14.19
N PHE A 557 8.15 19.95 -14.60
CA PHE A 557 7.96 18.68 -13.91
C PHE A 557 7.40 17.63 -14.86
N THR A 558 7.58 16.37 -14.52
CA THR A 558 7.03 15.24 -15.26
C THR A 558 5.95 14.53 -14.44
N MET A 559 4.85 14.16 -15.08
CA MET A 559 3.86 13.23 -14.54
C MET A 559 3.96 11.91 -15.29
N LEU A 560 4.28 10.83 -14.60
CA LEU A 560 4.53 9.53 -15.19
C LEU A 560 3.53 8.51 -14.66
N SER A 561 2.73 7.97 -15.57
CA SER A 561 2.02 6.71 -15.36
C SER A 561 2.95 5.55 -15.72
N GLN A 562 3.08 4.57 -14.85
CA GLN A 562 3.87 3.36 -15.10
C GLN A 562 3.04 2.12 -14.78
N ASP A 563 3.17 1.09 -15.60
CA ASP A 563 2.54 -0.21 -15.35
C ASP A 563 3.37 -1.06 -14.37
N ASP A 564 2.81 -2.21 -13.99
CA ASP A 564 3.44 -3.17 -13.07
C ASP A 564 4.51 -4.05 -13.76
N GLY A 565 4.96 -3.69 -14.97
CA GLY A 565 5.88 -4.50 -15.76
C GLY A 565 7.31 -4.54 -15.19
N PRO A 566 8.06 -5.63 -15.41
CA PRO A 566 9.42 -5.75 -14.88
C PRO A 566 10.36 -4.71 -15.51
N GLY A 567 11.30 -4.19 -14.71
CA GLY A 567 12.25 -3.13 -15.07
C GLY A 567 11.90 -1.83 -14.37
N SER A 568 12.54 -1.60 -13.21
CA SER A 568 12.17 -0.53 -12.27
C SER A 568 12.75 0.82 -12.68
N LEU A 569 11.91 1.85 -12.55
CA LEU A 569 12.35 3.24 -12.39
C LEU A 569 13.14 3.33 -11.09
N GLN A 570 14.30 3.97 -11.12
CA GLN A 570 15.09 4.27 -9.95
C GLN A 570 15.40 5.75 -9.88
N LEU A 571 15.38 6.33 -8.68
CA LEU A 571 15.90 7.68 -8.42
C LEU A 571 17.13 7.62 -7.53
N HIS A 572 17.97 8.64 -7.56
CA HIS A 572 19.15 8.74 -6.68
C HIS A 572 18.89 9.68 -5.51
N GLN A 573 18.94 9.15 -4.29
CA GLN A 573 18.88 9.96 -3.07
C GLN A 573 20.29 10.28 -2.57
N ARG A 574 20.57 11.56 -2.31
CA ARG A 574 21.89 12.10 -1.93
C ARG A 574 22.64 11.35 -0.83
N HIS A 575 21.92 10.71 0.11
CA HIS A 575 22.50 9.96 1.22
C HIS A 575 22.21 8.46 1.21
N ARG A 576 21.39 7.98 0.26
CA ARG A 576 20.86 6.61 0.26
C ARG A 576 21.10 5.88 -1.06
N GLY A 577 21.63 6.54 -2.08
CA GLY A 577 21.97 5.97 -3.38
C GLY A 577 20.76 5.77 -4.29
N TRP A 578 20.89 4.90 -5.29
CA TRP A 578 19.84 4.51 -6.22
C TRP A 578 18.74 3.70 -5.54
N ARG A 579 17.49 4.14 -5.63
CA ARG A 579 16.29 3.56 -5.02
C ARG A 579 15.21 3.30 -6.03
N ASP A 580 14.55 2.15 -5.93
CA ASP A 580 13.40 1.82 -6.79
C ASP A 580 12.19 2.71 -6.48
N VAL A 581 11.53 3.17 -7.52
CA VAL A 581 10.24 3.87 -7.47
C VAL A 581 9.18 2.86 -7.89
N LEU A 582 8.67 2.12 -6.91
CA LEU A 582 7.70 1.05 -7.14
C LEU A 582 6.36 1.63 -7.63
N PRO A 583 5.70 0.99 -8.63
CA PRO A 583 4.36 1.36 -9.04
C PRO A 583 3.38 1.25 -7.86
N VAL A 584 2.59 2.30 -7.64
CA VAL A 584 1.46 2.30 -6.69
C VAL A 584 0.17 2.52 -7.50
N PRO A 585 -0.77 1.57 -7.49
CA PRO A 585 -2.02 1.70 -8.26
C PRO A 585 -2.79 2.98 -7.92
N GLY A 586 -3.34 3.64 -8.94
CA GLY A 586 -4.09 4.88 -8.77
C GLY A 586 -3.21 6.11 -8.45
N THR A 587 -1.92 6.07 -8.80
CA THR A 587 -1.00 7.18 -8.60
C THR A 587 -0.26 7.56 -9.87
N TYR A 588 0.14 8.83 -9.96
CA TYR A 588 1.16 9.31 -10.89
C TYR A 588 2.46 9.53 -10.14
N VAL A 589 3.58 9.07 -10.70
CA VAL A 589 4.90 9.55 -10.26
C VAL A 589 5.05 10.99 -10.76
N VAL A 590 5.26 11.93 -9.84
CA VAL A 590 5.53 13.33 -10.18
C VAL A 590 6.93 13.68 -9.73
N ASN A 591 7.79 14.04 -10.69
CA ASN A 591 9.17 14.45 -10.42
C ASN A 591 9.46 15.85 -10.92
N ILE A 592 10.29 16.56 -10.17
CA ILE A 592 10.68 17.94 -10.46
C ILE A 592 11.75 17.95 -11.55
N GLY A 593 11.57 18.84 -12.52
CA GLY A 593 12.53 19.08 -13.60
C GLY A 593 13.43 20.29 -13.31
N GLU A 594 14.54 20.39 -14.05
CA GLU A 594 15.56 21.42 -13.87
C GLU A 594 15.00 22.86 -14.06
N GLN A 595 13.91 23.05 -14.81
CA GLN A 595 13.30 24.38 -14.97
C GLN A 595 12.63 24.82 -13.66
N LEU A 596 11.92 23.94 -12.95
CA LEU A 596 11.28 24.29 -11.68
C LEU A 596 12.30 24.39 -10.54
N GLU A 597 13.34 23.56 -10.54
CA GLU A 597 14.49 23.73 -9.64
C GLU A 597 15.10 25.15 -9.79
N ARG A 598 15.30 25.62 -11.03
CA ARG A 598 15.80 26.98 -11.31
C ARG A 598 14.83 28.08 -10.90
N LEU A 599 13.54 27.93 -11.23
CA LEU A 599 12.50 28.91 -10.85
C LEU A 599 12.41 29.05 -9.33
N THR A 600 12.56 27.94 -8.62
CA THR A 600 12.48 27.91 -7.16
C THR A 600 13.79 28.23 -6.45
N ASN A 601 14.88 28.48 -7.18
CA ASN A 601 16.22 28.72 -6.62
C ASN A 601 16.66 27.59 -5.67
N ASP A 602 16.64 26.34 -6.17
CA ASP A 602 17.00 25.12 -5.43
C ASP A 602 16.08 24.73 -4.26
N ARG A 603 14.90 25.35 -4.11
CA ARG A 603 13.95 24.94 -3.05
C ARG A 603 13.27 23.62 -3.38
N PHE A 604 12.93 23.38 -4.64
CA PHE A 604 12.59 22.05 -5.14
C PHE A 604 13.76 21.51 -5.95
N VAL A 605 14.01 20.20 -5.86
CA VAL A 605 15.22 19.58 -6.42
C VAL A 605 14.89 18.67 -7.59
N ALA A 606 15.64 18.81 -8.68
CA ALA A 606 15.54 17.93 -9.84
C ALA A 606 16.42 16.70 -9.61
N THR A 607 15.79 15.57 -9.32
CA THR A 607 16.49 14.37 -8.84
C THR A 607 16.90 13.44 -9.99
N PRO A 608 18.18 13.00 -10.03
CA PRO A 608 18.63 12.03 -11.03
C PRO A 608 17.84 10.72 -10.95
N HIS A 609 17.43 10.19 -12.09
CA HIS A 609 16.69 8.95 -12.18
C HIS A 609 17.07 8.13 -13.44
N ARG A 610 16.84 6.82 -13.42
CA ARG A 610 17.17 5.86 -14.48
C ARG A 610 16.12 4.76 -14.56
N VAL A 611 16.11 4.00 -15.65
CA VAL A 611 15.24 2.82 -15.79
C VAL A 611 16.13 1.62 -16.07
N LEU A 612 16.03 0.58 -15.23
CA LEU A 612 16.81 -0.64 -15.39
C LEU A 612 16.22 -1.57 -16.46
N THR A 613 17.10 -2.27 -17.16
CA THR A 613 16.71 -3.47 -17.92
C THR A 613 16.36 -4.58 -16.92
N PRO A 614 15.24 -5.31 -17.08
CA PRO A 614 14.89 -6.40 -16.19
C PRO A 614 16.00 -7.45 -16.09
N PRO A 615 16.26 -8.02 -14.90
CA PRO A 615 17.22 -9.10 -14.73
C PRO A 615 16.99 -10.26 -15.71
N GLU A 616 18.06 -10.94 -16.09
CA GLU A 616 17.99 -12.15 -16.90
C GLU A 616 17.11 -13.21 -16.20
N GLY A 617 16.17 -13.82 -16.94
CA GLY A 617 15.20 -14.77 -16.38
C GLY A 617 13.89 -14.17 -15.86
N SER A 618 13.74 -12.84 -15.85
CA SER A 618 12.44 -12.19 -15.57
C SER A 618 11.38 -12.66 -16.56
N ASP A 619 10.12 -12.80 -16.13
CA ASP A 619 9.00 -13.03 -17.05
C ASP A 619 8.76 -11.78 -17.90
N ARG A 620 9.24 -11.81 -19.12
CA ARG A 620 9.10 -10.72 -20.10
C ARG A 620 7.97 -10.97 -21.10
N SER A 621 7.10 -11.94 -20.83
CA SER A 621 5.93 -12.25 -21.67
C SER A 621 4.90 -11.11 -21.69
N ILE A 622 4.94 -10.22 -20.69
CA ILE A 622 4.10 -9.03 -20.59
C ILE A 622 4.93 -7.79 -20.97
N PRO A 623 4.59 -7.11 -22.09
CA PRO A 623 5.25 -5.87 -22.49
C PRO A 623 5.04 -4.78 -21.44
N ARG A 624 6.10 -4.01 -21.14
CA ARG A 624 6.03 -2.87 -20.23
C ARG A 624 5.61 -1.62 -20.99
N MET A 625 4.70 -0.85 -20.43
CA MET A 625 4.30 0.47 -20.90
C MET A 625 4.46 1.54 -19.83
N SER A 626 4.96 2.70 -20.23
CA SER A 626 4.99 3.88 -19.38
C SER A 626 4.59 5.12 -20.16
N SER A 627 3.94 6.07 -19.51
CA SER A 627 3.45 7.27 -20.16
C SER A 627 3.85 8.51 -19.37
N PRO A 628 5.03 9.11 -19.67
CA PRO A 628 5.39 10.41 -19.13
C PRO A 628 4.68 11.53 -19.89
N PHE A 629 4.22 12.51 -19.13
CA PHE A 629 3.75 13.81 -19.59
C PHE A 629 4.73 14.87 -19.10
N PHE A 630 5.49 15.44 -20.02
CA PHE A 630 6.55 16.42 -19.75
C PHE A 630 5.97 17.83 -19.77
N VAL A 631 5.86 18.48 -18.62
CA VAL A 631 5.32 19.84 -18.48
C VAL A 631 6.45 20.84 -18.69
N LYS A 632 6.43 21.59 -19.79
CA LYS A 632 7.50 22.51 -20.17
C LYS A 632 7.06 23.97 -20.04
N ALA A 633 8.02 24.87 -19.87
CA ALA A 633 7.73 26.29 -19.98
C ALA A 633 7.45 26.73 -21.43
N SER A 634 6.61 27.74 -21.60
CA SER A 634 6.42 28.47 -22.86
C SER A 634 7.77 28.97 -23.40
N LEU A 635 7.94 28.93 -24.72
CA LEU A 635 9.24 29.25 -25.34
C LEU A 635 9.71 30.69 -25.11
N ASP A 636 8.78 31.63 -24.90
CA ASP A 636 9.06 33.04 -24.60
C ASP A 636 9.18 33.32 -23.09
N ALA A 637 8.82 32.37 -22.23
CA ALA A 637 8.96 32.53 -20.78
C ALA A 637 10.44 32.63 -20.38
N THR A 638 10.73 33.51 -19.42
CA THR A 638 12.09 33.67 -18.87
C THR A 638 12.23 32.82 -17.61
N ILE A 639 13.00 31.74 -17.71
CA ILE A 639 13.28 30.81 -16.61
C ILE A 639 14.45 31.39 -15.81
N ALA A 640 14.14 31.94 -14.64
CA ALA A 640 15.09 32.53 -13.70
C ALA A 640 14.56 32.36 -12.26
N PRO A 641 15.43 32.38 -11.24
CA PRO A 641 15.01 32.40 -9.83
C PRO A 641 13.93 33.43 -9.59
N LEU A 642 12.77 32.99 -9.08
CA LEU A 642 11.67 33.87 -8.73
C LEU A 642 12.11 34.77 -7.56
N PRO A 643 12.01 36.10 -7.68
CA PRO A 643 12.43 37.03 -6.63
C PRO A 643 11.79 36.75 -5.26
N GLU A 644 10.59 36.17 -5.26
CA GLU A 644 9.83 35.77 -4.08
C GLU A 644 10.48 34.61 -3.30
N LEU A 645 11.32 33.81 -3.97
CA LEU A 645 11.95 32.60 -3.42
C LEU A 645 13.46 32.77 -3.18
N VAL A 646 14.05 33.89 -3.61
CA VAL A 646 15.42 34.28 -3.29
C VAL A 646 15.44 34.92 -1.89
N GLY A 647 16.25 34.37 -0.98
CA GLY A 647 16.30 34.80 0.41
C GLY A 647 16.79 36.25 0.59
N PRO A 648 16.45 36.92 1.71
CA PRO A 648 16.94 38.27 1.98
C PRO A 648 18.48 38.33 2.03
N GLY A 649 19.09 39.00 1.06
CA GLY A 649 20.55 39.12 0.95
C GLY A 649 21.24 37.95 0.25
N GLU A 650 20.47 37.04 -0.35
CA GLU A 650 20.95 35.95 -1.21
C GLU A 650 21.05 36.44 -2.67
N ASP A 651 22.10 36.01 -3.37
CA ASP A 651 22.21 36.20 -4.82
C ASP A 651 21.53 35.03 -5.54
N PRO A 652 20.81 35.26 -6.66
CA PRO A 652 20.18 34.18 -7.42
C PRO A 652 21.24 33.16 -7.89
N HIS A 653 20.97 31.87 -7.70
CA HIS A 653 21.93 30.82 -8.04
C HIS A 653 22.11 30.62 -9.55
N TYR A 654 21.14 31.10 -10.34
CA TYR A 654 21.11 30.91 -11.77
C TYR A 654 20.85 32.23 -12.50
N GLU A 655 21.53 32.40 -13.63
CA GLU A 655 21.22 33.48 -14.58
C GLU A 655 19.80 33.32 -15.17
N PRO A 656 19.27 34.29 -15.92
CA PRO A 656 18.08 34.08 -16.74
C PRO A 656 18.36 33.30 -18.02
N ILE A 657 17.39 32.51 -18.49
CA ILE A 657 17.38 31.88 -19.82
C ILE A 657 15.95 31.81 -20.36
N THR A 658 15.75 31.99 -21.66
CA THR A 658 14.41 31.84 -22.24
C THR A 658 14.05 30.35 -22.40
N GLY A 659 12.75 30.01 -22.39
CA GLY A 659 12.29 28.64 -22.67
C GLY A 659 12.80 28.12 -24.02
N ARG A 660 12.90 29.01 -25.01
CA ARG A 660 13.49 28.77 -26.33
C ARG A 660 14.97 28.41 -26.26
N ASP A 661 15.79 29.24 -25.61
CA ASP A 661 17.22 28.98 -25.50
C ASP A 661 17.49 27.73 -24.66
N TRP A 662 16.69 27.50 -23.62
CA TRP A 662 16.72 26.28 -22.83
C TRP A 662 16.44 25.05 -23.69
N LEU A 663 15.36 25.10 -24.48
CA LEU A 663 15.00 24.01 -25.39
C LEU A 663 16.10 23.76 -26.43
N ASN A 664 16.59 24.80 -27.09
CA ASN A 664 17.67 24.71 -28.05
C ASN A 664 18.92 24.07 -27.45
N ARG A 665 19.29 24.47 -26.23
CA ARG A 665 20.41 23.87 -25.49
C ARG A 665 20.15 22.40 -25.20
N ASN A 666 18.96 22.03 -24.73
CA ASN A 666 18.65 20.64 -24.43
C ASN A 666 18.62 19.76 -25.69
N ILE A 667 18.02 20.24 -26.78
CA ILE A 667 18.05 19.59 -28.10
C ILE A 667 19.50 19.42 -28.58
N ALA A 668 20.30 20.49 -28.53
CA ALA A 668 21.69 20.45 -28.97
C ALA A 668 22.52 19.46 -28.15
N ASP A 669 22.34 19.43 -26.83
CA ASP A 669 23.05 18.52 -25.93
C ASP A 669 22.62 17.06 -26.15
N ILE A 670 21.32 16.84 -26.37
CA ILE A 670 20.73 15.58 -26.82
C ILE A 670 21.43 15.10 -28.10
N TYR A 671 21.46 15.89 -29.18
CA TYR A 671 22.09 15.47 -30.45
C TYR A 671 23.62 15.46 -30.45
N ALA A 672 24.28 16.19 -29.56
CA ALA A 672 25.73 16.17 -29.41
C ALA A 672 26.25 14.96 -28.61
N GLY A 673 25.36 14.10 -28.10
CA GLY A 673 25.71 13.02 -27.18
C GLY A 673 26.28 13.56 -25.86
N ASN A 674 25.89 14.78 -25.48
CA ASN A 674 26.27 15.51 -24.27
C ASN A 674 25.02 15.76 -23.40
N ASP A 675 24.05 14.86 -23.50
CA ASP A 675 22.72 14.99 -22.91
C ASP A 675 22.77 14.99 -21.37
N SER A 676 21.61 15.08 -20.72
CA SER A 676 21.52 15.08 -19.25
C SER A 676 22.23 13.87 -18.61
N THR A 677 22.41 12.77 -19.33
CA THR A 677 23.22 11.61 -18.92
C THR A 677 24.71 11.93 -18.86
N VAL A 678 25.24 12.63 -19.86
CA VAL A 678 26.67 12.98 -19.87
C VAL A 678 26.97 14.10 -18.89
N ARG A 679 26.05 15.06 -18.72
CA ARG A 679 26.15 16.03 -17.62
C ARG A 679 26.13 15.32 -16.25
N PHE A 680 25.31 14.28 -16.10
CA PHE A 680 25.32 13.43 -14.91
C PHE A 680 26.63 12.65 -14.74
N GLU A 681 27.18 12.04 -15.81
CA GLU A 681 28.47 11.33 -15.75
C GLU A 681 29.62 12.28 -15.35
N GLN A 682 29.62 13.53 -15.84
CA GLN A 682 30.56 14.57 -15.41
C GLN A 682 30.37 14.97 -13.94
N LEU A 683 29.13 15.03 -13.45
CA LEU A 683 28.80 15.21 -12.03
C LEU A 683 29.27 14.00 -11.20
N ALA A 684 29.07 12.78 -11.68
CA ALA A 684 29.47 11.54 -11.04
C ALA A 684 30.99 11.31 -11.02
N ASP A 685 31.73 11.92 -11.94
CA ASP A 685 33.19 12.00 -11.90
C ASP A 685 33.69 12.90 -10.76
N SER A 686 32.89 13.91 -10.37
CA SER A 686 33.17 14.80 -9.24
C SER A 686 32.60 14.29 -7.90
N ASP A 687 31.58 13.43 -7.93
CA ASP A 687 30.98 12.77 -6.77
C ASP A 687 30.81 11.26 -7.03
N PRO A 688 31.75 10.42 -6.54
CA PRO A 688 31.71 8.97 -6.75
C PRO A 688 30.48 8.26 -6.16
N SER A 689 29.70 8.90 -5.28
CA SER A 689 28.48 8.34 -4.71
C SER A 689 27.30 8.28 -5.71
N LEU A 690 27.43 8.97 -6.84
CA LEU A 690 26.46 8.97 -7.95
C LEU A 690 26.60 7.75 -8.87
N ARG A 691 27.71 7.00 -8.79
CA ARG A 691 27.98 5.84 -9.63
C ARG A 691 27.28 4.57 -9.16
#